data_AF-A0A8B6FDI0-F1
#
_entry.id   AF-A0A8B6FDI0-F1
#
_cell.length_a   1.000
_cell.length_b   1.000
_cell.length_c   1.000
_cell.angle_alpha   90.00
_cell.angle_beta   90.00
_cell.angle_gamma   90.00
#
_symmetry.space_group_name_H-M   'P 1'
#
loop_
_entity.id
_entity.type
_entity.pdbx_description
1 polymer ?
#
loop_
_entity_poly.entity_id
_entity_poly.type
_entity_poly.pdbx_seq_one_letter_code
_entity_poly.pdbx_strand_id
1 'polypeptide(L)'
;MLQVTGTEMETTDSETGEPKITYPGGVDPLDYVTIASVCMGIYKSKFLTEDYDIQVTTLTSDHVEWKRMQPTENGFNVRHDDAWLSSEAYLSGHSHHRFGRRKFVRSPLAHVPSEGYTKRYNHSKISIAWLEWIMDQNKIHIQHALNGGEFKIQGTNYHSDGYCQKTNTVYEFLGCCFHGCRVCYPNNRAETKHPLTKQSMEELYVVTKKRESAIRDLGYKYRQIWEHEFRRDIDKTDDLKAFIDRLGLVERISPRDAFMGGRCNGTKMYCKTDEGEKIKYVDFTSLYPWTNKYSRYPLGHPKIITSDFEDIHHYFGLCKLKILPPRGLYHPVLPYRCNKKLTFPLCRTCVEEENRNPCICSEEKRAFVGTYATPEVLLAVEKGYKILKIYEIWHFPETTKYDKEMKSGGLFSDYVQLFLKIKQESSGFPKECKTEEQKQEYIRLYKENEGIHLDYDNIKENPGLRSLAKLCLNSFWGKFGQRLILKKHSYFHETESEKFFQVLSDPTKVVENFHIVSKDTIQLEWSQNSLFPPVDVKTNIFIAIFTTMWARLKLYSVLDLVGTDCLYYDTDSCVYLSRDGTKEPILGNYLGELTSEISPEEGHIVEFVCGGPKNYAYRTLTSETCKVKGFTLNFVNSNIVNFDAIKSMIARDRSACKILTNPSKIIRLATHSKIYSREENKKYCITYNKRVLLDNYDTIPYGY
;
A
#
# COMPACT_ATOMS: atom_id res chain seq x y z
N MET A 1 11.43 22.63 -17.18
CA MET A 1 12.29 21.58 -16.56
C MET A 1 13.21 22.13 -15.47
N LEU A 2 13.75 23.35 -15.61
CA LEU A 2 14.64 23.99 -14.61
C LEU A 2 14.13 23.94 -13.15
N GLN A 3 12.81 24.00 -12.93
CA GLN A 3 12.22 23.86 -11.58
C GLN A 3 12.47 22.48 -10.91
N VAL A 4 12.69 21.43 -11.71
CA VAL A 4 12.95 20.05 -11.27
C VAL A 4 14.42 19.68 -11.42
N THR A 5 15.02 20.01 -12.55
CA THR A 5 16.40 19.64 -12.90
C THR A 5 17.43 20.60 -12.36
N GLY A 6 17.06 21.72 -11.74
CA GLY A 6 18.01 22.77 -11.34
C GLY A 6 18.54 23.53 -12.55
N THR A 7 19.36 24.55 -12.26
CA THR A 7 20.11 25.29 -13.29
C THR A 7 21.48 24.66 -13.45
N GLU A 8 21.91 24.45 -14.69
CA GLU A 8 23.26 23.97 -14.99
C GLU A 8 24.30 24.95 -14.47
N MET A 9 25.24 24.49 -13.65
CA MET A 9 26.39 25.26 -13.18
C MET A 9 27.66 24.43 -13.33
N GLU A 10 28.66 25.05 -13.94
CA GLU A 10 30.01 24.49 -13.98
C GLU A 10 30.66 24.73 -12.62
N THR A 11 31.00 23.65 -11.93
CA THR A 11 31.72 23.66 -10.64
C THR A 11 33.03 22.90 -10.80
N THR A 12 33.94 23.02 -9.83
CA THR A 12 35.19 22.26 -9.85
C THR A 12 35.10 21.11 -8.85
N ASP A 13 35.41 19.90 -9.28
CA ASP A 13 35.42 18.73 -8.39
C ASP A 13 36.51 18.92 -7.32
N SER A 14 36.15 18.77 -6.05
CA SER A 14 37.04 19.04 -4.92
C SER A 14 38.16 18.01 -4.77
N GLU A 15 38.01 16.81 -5.35
CA GLU A 15 39.01 15.75 -5.28
C GLU A 15 39.92 15.72 -6.52
N THR A 16 39.37 16.02 -7.71
CA THR A 16 40.13 15.90 -8.97
C THR A 16 40.54 17.24 -9.59
N GLY A 17 39.92 18.36 -9.19
CA GLY A 17 40.17 19.68 -9.77
C GLY A 17 39.59 19.87 -11.18
N GLU A 18 38.82 18.91 -11.69
CA GLU A 18 38.24 18.95 -13.03
C GLU A 18 36.91 19.73 -13.07
N PRO A 19 36.57 20.37 -14.20
CA PRO A 19 35.26 20.97 -14.39
C PRO A 19 34.17 19.90 -14.37
N LYS A 20 33.21 20.08 -13.48
CA LYS A 20 32.07 19.21 -13.23
C LYS A 20 30.79 20.02 -13.38
N ILE A 21 29.96 19.62 -14.34
CA ILE A 21 28.61 20.15 -14.47
C ILE A 21 27.81 19.64 -13.28
N THR A 22 27.28 20.55 -12.48
CA THR A 22 26.34 20.27 -11.40
C THR A 22 25.03 20.97 -11.67
N TYR A 23 23.97 20.49 -11.02
CA TYR A 23 22.65 21.08 -11.12
C TYR A 23 22.16 21.48 -9.73
N PRO A 24 22.62 22.62 -9.18
CA PRO A 24 22.29 23.00 -7.81
C PRO A 24 20.79 23.11 -7.59
N GLY A 25 20.30 22.36 -6.60
CA GLY A 25 18.88 22.23 -6.29
C GLY A 25 18.09 21.38 -7.29
N GLY A 26 18.68 20.78 -8.31
CA GLY A 26 18.03 19.82 -9.20
C GLY A 26 18.09 18.39 -8.66
N VAL A 27 17.11 17.56 -9.05
CA VAL A 27 17.14 16.12 -8.76
C VAL A 27 17.88 15.35 -9.84
N ASP A 28 18.99 14.68 -9.47
CA ASP A 28 19.71 13.82 -10.41
C ASP A 28 19.01 12.46 -10.49
N PRO A 29 18.45 12.07 -11.66
CA PRO A 29 17.79 10.79 -11.81
C PRO A 29 18.74 9.58 -11.62
N LEU A 30 20.06 9.75 -11.78
CA LEU A 30 21.05 8.68 -11.66
C LEU A 30 21.36 8.28 -10.21
N ASP A 31 21.02 9.12 -9.24
CA ASP A 31 21.12 8.79 -7.80
C ASP A 31 20.08 7.75 -7.35
N TYR A 32 19.16 7.36 -8.24
CA TYR A 32 18.03 6.52 -7.92
C TYR A 32 17.96 5.29 -8.80
N VAL A 33 17.81 4.12 -8.15
CA VAL A 33 17.66 2.82 -8.83
C VAL A 33 16.35 2.68 -9.61
N THR A 34 15.30 3.46 -9.26
CA THR A 34 13.98 3.32 -9.88
C THR A 34 13.34 4.68 -10.13
N ILE A 35 12.57 4.81 -11.21
CA ILE A 35 11.80 6.01 -11.55
C ILE A 35 10.91 6.46 -10.37
N ALA A 36 10.22 5.52 -9.70
CA ALA A 36 9.40 5.84 -8.54
C ALA A 36 10.21 6.47 -7.38
N SER A 37 11.50 6.10 -7.23
CA SER A 37 12.39 6.75 -6.27
C SER A 37 12.78 8.16 -6.71
N VAL A 38 13.05 8.38 -8.00
CA VAL A 38 13.31 9.73 -8.57
C VAL A 38 12.11 10.64 -8.29
N CYS A 39 10.90 10.17 -8.61
CA CYS A 39 9.67 10.92 -8.39
C CYS A 39 9.45 11.26 -6.90
N MET A 40 9.79 10.35 -6.00
CA MET A 40 9.74 10.59 -4.56
C MET A 40 10.82 11.58 -4.11
N GLY A 41 12.01 11.52 -4.68
CA GLY A 41 13.08 12.51 -4.47
C GLY A 41 12.61 13.91 -4.82
N ILE A 42 12.06 14.07 -6.04
CA ILE A 42 11.44 15.33 -6.51
C ILE A 42 10.35 15.80 -5.56
N TYR A 43 9.42 14.93 -5.18
CA TYR A 43 8.35 15.30 -4.26
C TYR A 43 8.91 15.78 -2.91
N LYS A 44 9.85 15.04 -2.32
CA LYS A 44 10.42 15.35 -1.01
C LYS A 44 11.29 16.60 -1.01
N SER A 45 12.04 16.87 -2.08
CA SER A 45 12.94 18.02 -2.15
C SER A 45 12.25 19.31 -2.58
N LYS A 46 11.17 19.22 -3.36
CA LYS A 46 10.52 20.39 -3.98
C LYS A 46 9.12 20.71 -3.45
N PHE A 47 8.39 19.71 -2.95
CA PHE A 47 6.96 19.84 -2.66
C PHE A 47 6.58 19.47 -1.22
N LEU A 48 7.47 18.79 -0.49
CA LEU A 48 7.27 18.47 0.92
C LEU A 48 8.18 19.34 1.78
N THR A 49 7.59 20.24 2.55
CA THR A 49 8.32 20.95 3.59
C THR A 49 8.37 20.07 4.84
N GLU A 50 9.57 19.64 5.22
CA GLU A 50 9.82 18.99 6.50
C GLU A 50 10.70 19.90 7.36
N ASP A 51 10.28 20.15 8.59
CA ASP A 51 11.05 20.91 9.55
C ASP A 51 11.93 19.95 10.34
N TYR A 52 13.24 20.15 10.24
CA TYR A 52 14.23 19.51 11.08
C TYR A 52 14.94 20.59 11.91
N ASP A 53 15.54 20.17 13.02
CA ASP A 53 16.57 20.93 13.69
C ASP A 53 17.90 20.18 13.53
N ILE A 54 18.99 20.92 13.47
CA ILE A 54 20.34 20.37 13.51
C ILE A 54 21.10 20.93 14.70
N GLN A 55 21.82 20.05 15.37
CA GLN A 55 22.74 20.41 16.42
C GLN A 55 23.93 21.14 15.81
N VAL A 56 24.23 22.34 16.30
CA VAL A 56 25.44 23.10 15.96
C VAL A 56 26.27 23.18 17.23
N THR A 57 27.52 22.72 17.15
CA THR A 57 28.49 22.78 18.24
C THR A 57 29.56 23.79 17.93
N THR A 58 29.74 24.77 18.80
CA THR A 58 30.83 25.76 18.72
C THR A 58 32.10 25.13 19.30
N LEU A 59 33.08 24.85 18.43
CA LEU A 59 34.31 24.13 18.77
C LEU A 59 35.21 24.88 19.77
N THR A 60 35.07 26.20 19.87
CA THR A 60 35.87 27.03 20.78
C THR A 60 35.35 27.05 22.22
N SER A 61 34.08 26.68 22.44
CA SER A 61 33.42 26.78 23.75
C SER A 61 32.67 25.51 24.16
N ASP A 62 32.65 24.48 23.29
CA ASP A 62 31.78 23.30 23.37
C ASP A 62 30.29 23.64 23.56
N HIS A 63 29.90 24.88 23.24
CA HIS A 63 28.50 25.30 23.31
C HIS A 63 27.69 24.56 22.24
N VAL A 64 26.51 24.09 22.63
CA VAL A 64 25.60 23.35 21.74
C VAL A 64 24.30 24.12 21.61
N GLU A 65 23.95 24.47 20.38
CA GLU A 65 22.65 25.02 20.02
C GLU A 65 21.93 24.15 18.99
N TRP A 66 20.61 24.32 18.89
CA TRP A 66 19.79 23.68 17.86
C TRP A 66 19.27 24.75 16.91
N LYS A 67 19.61 24.65 15.64
CA LYS A 67 19.13 25.55 14.59
C LYS A 67 18.16 24.84 13.65
N ARG A 68 17.20 25.57 13.08
CA ARG A 68 16.31 25.02 12.03
C ARG A 68 17.14 24.54 10.84
N MET A 69 16.76 23.38 10.33
CA MET A 69 17.39 22.67 9.23
C MET A 69 16.34 22.30 8.19
N GLN A 70 16.65 22.54 6.91
CA GLN A 70 15.88 22.02 5.79
C GLN A 70 16.75 21.03 5.02
N PRO A 71 16.39 19.74 4.93
CA PRO A 71 17.13 18.78 4.13
C PRO A 71 17.16 19.21 2.66
N THR A 72 18.32 19.07 2.03
CA THR A 72 18.46 19.21 0.57
C THR A 72 19.06 17.90 0.03
N GLU A 73 19.20 17.82 -1.29
CA GLU A 73 19.71 16.61 -1.95
C GLU A 73 21.17 16.32 -1.62
N ASN A 74 22.01 17.36 -1.60
CA ASN A 74 23.46 17.25 -1.40
C ASN A 74 23.92 17.71 0.00
N GLY A 75 22.99 17.93 0.93
CA GLY A 75 23.30 18.48 2.24
C GLY A 75 22.07 18.91 3.00
N PHE A 76 22.11 20.12 3.56
CA PHE A 76 20.97 20.75 4.22
C PHE A 76 21.20 22.25 4.31
N ASN A 77 20.11 23.01 4.32
CA ASN A 77 20.16 24.42 4.66
C ASN A 77 19.96 24.60 6.17
N VAL A 78 20.64 25.57 6.76
CA VAL A 78 20.50 25.97 8.16
C VAL A 78 19.96 27.39 8.21
N ARG A 79 18.99 27.64 9.10
CA ARG A 79 18.46 28.98 9.33
C ARG A 79 19.41 29.78 10.21
N HIS A 80 19.83 30.94 9.75
CA HIS A 80 20.67 31.89 10.49
C HIS A 80 20.21 33.32 10.17
N ASP A 81 19.97 34.15 11.19
CA ASP A 81 19.52 35.55 11.07
C ASP A 81 18.41 35.77 10.03
N ASP A 82 17.36 34.95 10.11
CA ASP A 82 16.22 34.98 9.18
C ASP A 82 16.53 34.72 7.69
N ALA A 83 17.69 34.15 7.39
CA ALA A 83 18.04 33.60 6.08
C ALA A 83 18.29 32.09 6.13
N TRP A 84 18.09 31.41 4.99
CA TRP A 84 18.50 30.02 4.80
C TRP A 84 19.85 30.00 4.11
N LEU A 85 20.84 29.38 4.74
CA LEU A 85 22.19 29.21 4.20
C LEU A 85 22.43 27.71 3.94
N SER A 86 23.12 27.34 2.85
CA SER A 86 23.55 25.95 2.67
C SER A 86 24.53 25.54 3.78
N SER A 87 24.69 24.24 4.03
CA SER A 87 25.64 23.72 5.01
C SER A 87 27.05 24.24 4.77
N GLU A 88 27.46 24.35 3.51
CA GLU A 88 28.78 24.85 3.10
C GLU A 88 28.88 26.35 3.30
N ALA A 89 27.86 27.13 2.89
CA ALA A 89 27.82 28.58 3.06
C ALA A 89 27.74 29.00 4.53
N TYR A 90 27.10 28.21 5.38
CA TYR A 90 27.07 28.43 6.81
C TYR A 90 28.47 28.24 7.42
N LEU A 91 29.15 27.14 7.08
CA LEU A 91 30.47 26.81 7.61
C LEU A 91 31.57 27.72 7.07
N SER A 92 31.46 28.25 5.86
CA SER A 92 32.42 29.23 5.33
C SER A 92 32.42 30.54 6.13
N GLY A 93 31.25 30.95 6.64
CA GLY A 93 31.11 32.09 7.58
C GLY A 93 31.35 31.73 9.05
N HIS A 94 31.33 30.44 9.41
CA HIS A 94 31.39 29.96 10.79
C HIS A 94 32.30 28.74 10.93
N SER A 95 33.58 28.88 10.59
CA SER A 95 34.56 27.79 10.55
C SER A 95 34.80 27.09 11.90
N HIS A 96 34.40 27.73 13.01
CA HIS A 96 34.46 27.20 14.37
C HIS A 96 33.20 26.43 14.78
N HIS A 97 32.22 26.24 13.88
CA HIS A 97 31.02 25.45 14.14
C HIS A 97 31.12 24.05 13.52
N ARG A 98 30.50 23.06 14.18
CA ARG A 98 30.38 21.69 13.68
C ARG A 98 28.94 21.21 13.79
N PHE A 99 28.44 20.58 12.74
CA PHE A 99 27.12 19.96 12.76
C PHE A 99 27.13 18.60 13.46
N GLY A 100 26.13 18.36 14.31
CA GLY A 100 25.96 17.14 15.08
C GLY A 100 24.70 16.38 14.68
N ARG A 101 23.93 15.93 15.69
CA ARG A 101 22.72 15.14 15.46
C ARG A 101 21.62 15.97 14.81
N ARG A 102 20.84 15.33 13.95
CA ARG A 102 19.59 15.88 13.40
C ARG A 102 18.42 15.47 14.28
N LYS A 103 17.45 16.36 14.44
CA LYS A 103 16.20 16.13 15.18
C LYS A 103 15.04 16.46 14.26
N PHE A 104 14.18 15.49 14.00
CA PHE A 104 12.92 15.73 13.31
C PHE A 104 12.02 16.59 14.18
N VAL A 105 11.39 17.62 13.59
CA VAL A 105 10.47 18.51 14.30
C VAL A 105 9.04 18.19 13.86
N ARG A 106 8.74 18.37 12.58
CA ARG A 106 7.43 18.06 12.01
C ARG A 106 7.51 17.88 10.50
N SER A 107 6.59 17.09 9.99
CA SER A 107 6.30 16.93 8.57
C SER A 107 4.78 16.79 8.45
N PRO A 108 4.17 17.30 7.36
CA PRO A 108 2.78 16.98 7.05
C PRO A 108 2.56 15.46 7.01
N LEU A 109 3.56 14.69 6.57
CA LEU A 109 3.52 13.24 6.53
C LEU A 109 3.97 12.63 7.85
N ALA A 110 3.16 11.70 8.37
CA ALA A 110 3.56 10.85 9.48
C ALA A 110 4.83 10.06 9.14
N HIS A 111 5.84 10.12 10.00
CA HIS A 111 6.91 9.14 10.00
C HIS A 111 6.40 7.91 10.77
N VAL A 112 6.01 6.86 10.03
CA VAL A 112 5.40 5.67 10.64
C VAL A 112 6.46 4.94 11.46
N PRO A 113 6.27 4.75 12.78
CA PRO A 113 7.24 4.01 13.58
C PRO A 113 7.43 2.60 13.03
N SER A 114 8.68 2.14 12.93
CA SER A 114 8.99 0.79 12.44
C SER A 114 8.34 -0.32 13.28
N GLU A 115 8.11 -0.04 14.56
CA GLU A 115 7.44 -0.93 15.53
C GLU A 115 5.90 -0.74 15.55
N GLY A 116 5.35 0.16 14.73
CA GLY A 116 3.93 0.52 14.72
C GLY A 116 3.53 1.55 15.79
N TYR A 117 2.27 2.00 15.75
CA TYR A 117 1.73 3.01 16.68
C TYR A 117 1.30 2.47 18.05
N THR A 118 1.33 1.15 18.25
CA THR A 118 0.75 0.48 19.42
C THR A 118 1.73 0.28 20.59
N LYS A 119 2.87 1.00 20.59
CA LYS A 119 3.97 0.87 21.58
C LYS A 119 3.55 0.83 23.05
N ARG A 120 2.37 1.35 23.43
CA ARG A 120 1.96 1.37 24.84
C ARG A 120 1.29 0.10 25.35
N TYR A 121 0.59 -0.69 24.53
CA TYR A 121 -0.17 -1.88 25.00
C TYR A 121 -0.38 -2.90 23.86
N ASN A 122 0.72 -3.34 23.26
CA ASN A 122 0.68 -4.38 22.23
C ASN A 122 0.62 -5.74 22.92
N HIS A 123 -0.58 -6.15 23.32
CA HIS A 123 -0.75 -7.50 23.87
C HIS A 123 -0.56 -8.54 22.76
N SER A 124 0.13 -9.62 23.11
CA SER A 124 0.26 -10.74 22.20
C SER A 124 -1.06 -11.53 22.15
N LYS A 125 -1.59 -11.84 20.95
CA LYS A 125 -2.80 -12.67 20.80
C LYS A 125 -2.67 -13.99 21.56
N ILE A 126 -1.45 -14.55 21.55
CA ILE A 126 -1.14 -15.79 22.25
C ILE A 126 -1.08 -15.60 23.78
N SER A 127 -0.68 -14.42 24.27
CA SER A 127 -0.78 -14.06 25.70
C SER A 127 -2.25 -13.98 26.13
N ILE A 128 -3.10 -13.27 25.39
CA ILE A 128 -4.53 -13.18 25.71
C ILE A 128 -5.22 -14.54 25.63
N ALA A 129 -4.92 -15.35 24.61
CA ALA A 129 -5.45 -16.71 24.49
C ALA A 129 -5.12 -17.57 25.72
N TRP A 130 -3.90 -17.43 26.25
CA TRP A 130 -3.49 -18.11 27.48
C TRP A 130 -4.27 -17.64 28.70
N LEU A 131 -4.44 -16.31 28.87
CA LEU A 131 -5.17 -15.74 29.99
C LEU A 131 -6.65 -16.13 29.97
N GLU A 132 -7.31 -16.01 28.80
CA GLU A 132 -8.70 -16.43 28.60
C GLU A 132 -8.88 -17.93 28.84
N TRP A 133 -7.92 -18.76 28.44
CA TRP A 133 -7.94 -20.19 28.74
C TRP A 133 -7.84 -20.45 30.25
N ILE A 134 -6.97 -19.75 30.97
CA ILE A 134 -6.89 -19.87 32.43
C ILE A 134 -8.18 -19.41 33.10
N MET A 135 -8.78 -18.31 32.63
CA MET A 135 -10.07 -17.82 33.11
C MET A 135 -11.17 -18.87 32.93
N ASP A 136 -11.24 -19.48 31.75
CA ASP A 136 -12.23 -20.51 31.44
C ASP A 136 -12.03 -21.79 32.27
N GLN A 137 -10.80 -22.27 32.38
CA GLN A 137 -10.50 -23.51 33.11
C GLN A 137 -10.71 -23.37 34.62
N ASN A 138 -10.32 -22.23 35.19
CA ASN A 138 -10.37 -22.03 36.64
C ASN A 138 -11.63 -21.27 37.10
N LYS A 139 -12.47 -20.83 36.16
CA LYS A 139 -13.65 -19.98 36.39
C LYS A 139 -13.32 -18.77 37.28
N ILE A 140 -12.20 -18.11 36.96
CA ILE A 140 -11.73 -16.88 37.62
C ILE A 140 -11.76 -15.72 36.63
N HIS A 141 -11.83 -14.50 37.16
CA HIS A 141 -11.66 -13.30 36.35
C HIS A 141 -10.19 -12.84 36.41
N ILE A 142 -9.56 -12.69 35.25
CA ILE A 142 -8.22 -12.11 35.10
C ILE A 142 -8.38 -10.83 34.28
N GLN A 143 -8.03 -9.70 34.88
CA GLN A 143 -7.92 -8.42 34.19
C GLN A 143 -6.71 -8.47 33.25
N HIS A 144 -6.92 -8.17 31.97
CA HIS A 144 -5.89 -8.09 30.93
C HIS A 144 -6.25 -7.04 29.87
N ALA A 145 -5.40 -6.88 28.85
CA ALA A 145 -5.48 -5.80 27.86
C ALA A 145 -6.79 -5.70 27.06
N LEU A 146 -7.65 -6.73 27.05
CA LEU A 146 -8.94 -6.73 26.36
C LEU A 146 -10.15 -6.60 27.30
N ASN A 147 -9.97 -6.70 28.62
CA ASN A 147 -11.06 -6.71 29.61
C ASN A 147 -10.70 -5.93 30.90
N GLY A 148 -10.42 -4.63 30.75
CA GLY A 148 -10.07 -3.75 31.87
C GLY A 148 -8.65 -3.20 31.83
N GLY A 149 -7.90 -3.48 30.76
CA GLY A 149 -6.53 -2.99 30.56
C GLY A 149 -5.48 -3.79 31.34
N GLU A 150 -4.20 -3.57 31.05
CA GLU A 150 -3.11 -4.20 31.79
C GLU A 150 -2.99 -3.62 33.20
N PHE A 151 -2.87 -4.49 34.20
CA PHE A 151 -2.80 -4.09 35.60
C PHE A 151 -1.43 -3.47 35.93
N LYS A 152 -1.45 -2.24 36.45
CA LYS A 152 -0.24 -1.58 36.96
C LYS A 152 0.08 -2.13 38.35
N ILE A 153 1.26 -2.72 38.50
CA ILE A 153 1.72 -3.28 39.76
C ILE A 153 2.07 -2.14 40.72
N GLN A 154 1.30 -2.03 41.80
CA GLN A 154 1.44 -0.95 42.77
C GLN A 154 2.85 -0.90 43.36
N GLY A 155 3.40 0.31 43.52
CA GLY A 155 4.78 0.51 43.98
C GLY A 155 5.84 0.36 42.89
N THR A 156 5.46 0.10 41.64
CA THR A 156 6.39 -0.02 40.50
C THR A 156 5.88 0.72 39.27
N ASN A 157 6.73 0.79 38.24
CA ASN A 157 6.33 1.19 36.89
C ASN A 157 5.98 -0.02 36.00
N TYR A 158 5.82 -1.22 36.56
CA TYR A 158 5.53 -2.43 35.79
C TYR A 158 4.03 -2.58 35.53
N HIS A 159 3.71 -3.09 34.34
CA HIS A 159 2.38 -3.52 33.94
C HIS A 159 2.42 -5.00 33.61
N SER A 160 1.55 -5.81 34.22
CA SER A 160 1.48 -7.25 33.98
C SER A 160 0.52 -7.61 32.85
N ASP A 161 0.79 -8.70 32.12
CA ASP A 161 -0.11 -9.24 31.10
C ASP A 161 -1.52 -9.55 31.66
N GLY A 162 -1.59 -10.14 32.86
CA GLY A 162 -2.85 -10.45 33.53
C GLY A 162 -2.79 -10.36 35.05
N TYR A 163 -3.88 -9.95 35.69
CA TYR A 163 -4.00 -9.92 37.15
C TYR A 163 -5.36 -10.44 37.63
N CYS A 164 -5.34 -11.36 38.60
CA CYS A 164 -6.54 -11.82 39.30
C CYS A 164 -6.56 -11.26 40.72
N GLN A 165 -7.45 -10.31 40.98
CA GLN A 165 -7.62 -9.69 42.29
C GLN A 165 -8.04 -10.71 43.37
N LYS A 166 -8.93 -11.64 43.04
CA LYS A 166 -9.45 -12.64 43.99
C LYS A 166 -8.35 -13.55 44.56
N THR A 167 -7.35 -13.90 43.74
CA THR A 167 -6.26 -14.79 44.14
C THR A 167 -4.95 -14.05 44.40
N ASN A 168 -4.95 -12.71 44.30
CA ASN A 168 -3.77 -11.86 44.31
C ASN A 168 -2.64 -12.40 43.41
N THR A 169 -2.99 -12.82 42.20
CA THR A 169 -2.06 -13.51 41.28
C THR A 169 -1.79 -12.68 40.02
N VAL A 170 -0.51 -12.43 39.76
CA VAL A 170 0.04 -11.84 38.54
C VAL A 170 0.39 -12.96 37.55
N TYR A 171 -0.06 -12.81 36.32
CA TYR A 171 0.19 -13.70 35.19
C TYR A 171 1.06 -12.99 34.17
N GLU A 172 2.14 -13.63 33.74
CA GLU A 172 3.11 -13.06 32.80
C GLU A 172 3.42 -14.05 31.67
N PHE A 173 3.27 -13.58 30.43
CA PHE A 173 3.51 -14.36 29.24
C PHE A 173 4.89 -14.00 28.67
N LEU A 174 5.84 -14.94 28.78
CA LEU A 174 7.22 -14.70 28.44
C LEU A 174 7.49 -15.01 26.95
N GLY A 175 7.38 -13.98 26.11
CA GLY A 175 7.86 -14.01 24.73
C GLY A 175 9.33 -14.42 24.66
N CYS A 176 9.66 -15.47 23.92
CA CYS A 176 10.95 -16.16 24.09
C CYS A 176 12.16 -15.29 23.71
N CYS A 177 12.03 -14.47 22.66
CA CYS A 177 13.08 -13.56 22.21
C CYS A 177 13.20 -12.31 23.08
N PHE A 178 12.10 -11.84 23.66
CA PHE A 178 12.05 -10.62 24.47
C PHE A 178 12.50 -10.84 25.92
N HIS A 179 12.39 -12.08 26.41
CA HIS A 179 12.70 -12.44 27.81
C HIS A 179 13.93 -13.35 27.94
N GLY A 180 14.66 -13.61 26.85
CA GLY A 180 15.93 -14.35 26.90
C GLY A 180 15.80 -15.84 27.21
N CYS A 181 14.82 -16.53 26.61
CA CYS A 181 14.52 -17.93 26.88
C CYS A 181 15.75 -18.85 26.75
N ARG A 182 16.04 -19.65 27.79
CA ARG A 182 17.16 -20.61 27.82
C ARG A 182 16.98 -21.82 26.91
N VAL A 183 15.74 -22.15 26.55
CA VAL A 183 15.43 -23.28 25.64
C VAL A 183 15.56 -22.86 24.18
N CYS A 184 14.97 -21.72 23.79
CA CYS A 184 15.01 -21.24 22.40
C CYS A 184 16.35 -20.60 22.01
N TYR A 185 17.09 -20.05 22.99
CA TYR A 185 18.39 -19.43 22.78
C TYR A 185 19.42 -20.04 23.76
N PRO A 186 19.89 -21.28 23.50
CA PRO A 186 20.76 -22.01 24.42
C PRO A 186 22.23 -21.57 24.34
N ASN A 187 22.70 -21.12 23.16
CA ASN A 187 24.11 -20.88 22.87
C ASN A 187 24.44 -19.39 22.73
N ASN A 188 25.71 -19.01 22.99
CA ASN A 188 26.27 -17.66 22.81
C ASN A 188 25.40 -16.54 23.41
N ARG A 189 24.77 -16.79 24.57
CA ARG A 189 23.73 -15.91 25.14
C ARG A 189 24.22 -14.52 25.55
N ALA A 190 25.48 -14.40 25.94
CA ALA A 190 26.09 -13.12 26.30
C ALA A 190 26.42 -12.25 25.07
N GLU A 191 26.66 -12.89 23.92
CA GLU A 191 27.01 -12.23 22.66
C GLU A 191 25.79 -11.98 21.78
N THR A 192 24.81 -12.88 21.86
CA THR A 192 23.54 -12.80 21.13
C THR A 192 22.71 -11.66 21.70
N LYS A 193 22.74 -10.50 21.05
CA LYS A 193 21.99 -9.31 21.45
C LYS A 193 20.61 -9.28 20.82
N HIS A 194 19.60 -9.01 21.64
CA HIS A 194 18.28 -8.64 21.20
C HIS A 194 18.35 -7.33 20.40
N PRO A 195 17.99 -7.34 19.11
CA PRO A 195 18.30 -6.22 18.21
C PRO A 195 17.60 -4.90 18.50
N LEU A 196 16.46 -4.92 19.21
CA LEU A 196 15.72 -3.69 19.58
C LEU A 196 16.29 -3.06 20.84
N THR A 197 16.45 -3.86 21.90
CA THR A 197 16.94 -3.37 23.20
C THR A 197 18.46 -3.27 23.24
N LYS A 198 19.15 -3.89 22.28
CA LYS A 198 20.62 -4.10 22.24
C LYS A 198 21.17 -4.86 23.44
N GLN A 199 20.31 -5.42 24.28
CA GLN A 199 20.67 -6.24 25.44
C GLN A 199 20.95 -7.68 25.02
N SER A 200 21.88 -8.36 25.68
CA SER A 200 22.14 -9.78 25.42
C SER A 200 20.97 -10.67 25.87
N MET A 201 20.86 -11.88 25.31
CA MET A 201 19.85 -12.86 25.76
C MET A 201 20.04 -13.23 27.23
N GLU A 202 21.27 -13.18 27.74
CA GLU A 202 21.51 -13.35 29.18
C GLU A 202 21.04 -12.15 30.00
N GLU A 203 21.31 -10.92 29.55
CA GLU A 203 20.82 -9.70 30.21
C GLU A 203 19.29 -9.67 30.27
N LEU A 204 18.60 -10.01 29.17
CA LEU A 204 17.14 -10.08 29.14
C LEU A 204 16.57 -11.12 30.11
N TYR A 205 17.22 -12.28 30.20
CA TYR A 205 16.82 -13.31 31.15
C TYR A 205 16.99 -12.85 32.60
N VAL A 206 18.13 -12.22 32.92
CA VAL A 206 18.40 -11.65 34.24
C VAL A 206 17.38 -10.57 34.58
N VAL A 207 17.06 -9.66 33.66
CA VAL A 207 16.03 -8.64 33.84
C VAL A 207 14.65 -9.27 34.10
N THR A 208 14.30 -10.30 33.33
CA THR A 208 13.04 -11.04 33.51
C THR A 208 12.95 -11.67 34.90
N LYS A 209 14.03 -12.30 35.39
CA LYS A 209 14.07 -12.88 36.74
C LYS A 209 14.08 -11.84 37.85
N LYS A 210 14.77 -10.72 37.68
CA LYS A 210 14.69 -9.59 38.62
C LYS A 210 13.27 -9.06 38.74
N ARG A 211 12.55 -8.93 37.63
CA ARG A 211 11.15 -8.52 37.62
C ARG A 211 10.26 -9.54 38.35
N GLU A 212 10.43 -10.83 38.07
CA GLU A 212 9.71 -11.90 38.79
C GLU A 212 9.92 -11.77 40.31
N SER A 213 11.18 -11.67 40.77
CA SER A 213 11.50 -11.52 42.20
C SER A 213 10.84 -10.27 42.78
N ALA A 214 10.99 -9.11 42.15
CA ALA A 214 10.41 -7.86 42.63
C ALA A 214 8.89 -7.93 42.81
N ILE A 215 8.18 -8.61 41.89
CA ILE A 215 6.72 -8.78 41.99
C ILE A 215 6.35 -9.73 43.14
N ARG A 216 7.11 -10.81 43.33
CA ARG A 216 6.90 -11.73 44.47
C ARG A 216 7.18 -11.06 45.81
N ASP A 217 8.24 -10.24 45.88
CA ASP A 217 8.65 -9.52 47.10
C ASP A 217 7.60 -8.49 47.54
N LEU A 218 6.83 -7.95 46.60
CA LEU A 218 5.66 -7.09 46.86
C LEU A 218 4.42 -7.86 47.34
N GLY A 219 4.52 -9.19 47.53
CA GLY A 219 3.47 -10.03 48.09
C GLY A 219 2.49 -10.63 47.06
N TYR A 220 2.74 -10.47 45.76
CA TYR A 220 1.91 -11.06 44.71
C TYR A 220 2.29 -12.53 44.46
N LYS A 221 1.29 -13.38 44.20
CA LYS A 221 1.54 -14.70 43.60
C LYS A 221 1.92 -14.48 42.13
N TYR A 222 2.95 -15.18 41.65
CA TYR A 222 3.45 -15.00 40.29
C TYR A 222 3.37 -16.31 39.50
N ARG A 223 2.67 -16.29 38.36
CA ARG A 223 2.56 -17.40 37.41
C ARG A 223 3.04 -16.94 36.04
N GLN A 224 3.95 -17.70 35.45
CA GLN A 224 4.47 -17.44 34.10
C GLN A 224 4.28 -18.63 33.18
N ILE A 225 4.29 -18.37 31.88
CA ILE A 225 4.47 -19.39 30.83
C ILE A 225 5.39 -18.83 29.75
N TRP A 226 6.25 -19.67 29.17
CA TRP A 226 7.03 -19.27 27.99
C TRP A 226 6.23 -19.45 26.70
N GLU A 227 6.44 -18.57 25.74
CA GLU A 227 5.73 -18.61 24.46
C GLU A 227 5.86 -19.96 23.75
N HIS A 228 7.05 -20.56 23.71
CA HIS A 228 7.25 -21.87 23.08
C HIS A 228 6.51 -23.01 23.80
N GLU A 229 6.32 -22.89 25.12
CA GLU A 229 5.57 -23.88 25.90
C GLU A 229 4.10 -23.82 25.55
N PHE A 230 3.51 -22.62 25.56
CA PHE A 230 2.11 -22.48 25.25
C PHE A 230 1.80 -22.79 23.77
N ARG A 231 2.69 -22.45 22.83
CA ARG A 231 2.56 -22.88 21.43
C ARG A 231 2.49 -24.40 21.31
N ARG A 232 3.38 -25.10 22.03
CA ARG A 232 3.37 -26.57 22.09
C ARG A 232 2.09 -27.11 22.72
N ASP A 233 1.52 -26.43 23.73
CA ASP A 233 0.26 -26.85 24.35
C ASP A 233 -0.93 -26.68 23.38
N ILE A 234 -0.94 -25.62 22.58
CA ILE A 234 -1.93 -25.40 21.50
C ILE A 234 -1.84 -26.52 20.46
N ASP A 235 -0.63 -26.89 20.04
CA ASP A 235 -0.43 -27.93 19.03
C ASP A 235 -0.84 -29.33 19.52
N LYS A 236 -0.79 -29.57 20.83
CA LYS A 236 -1.10 -30.87 21.45
C LYS A 236 -2.55 -31.02 21.91
N THR A 237 -3.29 -29.93 22.07
CA THR A 237 -4.59 -29.94 22.75
C THR A 237 -5.69 -29.40 21.83
N ASP A 238 -6.46 -30.30 21.22
CA ASP A 238 -7.54 -29.92 20.28
C ASP A 238 -8.61 -29.04 20.93
N ASP A 239 -8.95 -29.28 22.21
CA ASP A 239 -9.93 -28.47 22.95
C ASP A 239 -9.45 -27.02 23.15
N LEU A 240 -8.17 -26.83 23.46
CA LEU A 240 -7.55 -25.50 23.59
C LEU A 240 -7.55 -24.79 22.24
N LYS A 241 -7.21 -25.50 21.16
CA LYS A 241 -7.24 -24.95 19.80
C LYS A 241 -8.64 -24.50 19.42
N ALA A 242 -9.65 -25.35 19.63
CA ALA A 242 -11.05 -25.03 19.38
C ALA A 242 -11.55 -23.88 20.28
N PHE A 243 -11.09 -23.80 21.53
CA PHE A 243 -11.40 -22.69 22.43
C PHE A 243 -10.82 -21.37 21.91
N ILE A 244 -9.54 -21.34 21.54
CA ILE A 244 -8.87 -20.15 21.00
C ILE A 244 -9.56 -19.66 19.73
N ASP A 245 -9.99 -20.58 18.87
CA ASP A 245 -10.75 -20.25 17.66
C ASP A 245 -12.11 -19.61 18.01
N ARG A 246 -12.80 -20.11 19.04
CA ARG A 246 -14.07 -19.55 19.53
C ARG A 246 -13.93 -18.17 20.17
N LEU A 247 -12.79 -17.85 20.79
CA LEU A 247 -12.57 -16.52 21.39
C LEU A 247 -12.66 -15.39 20.36
N GLY A 248 -12.42 -15.69 19.07
CA GLY A 248 -12.49 -14.70 18.01
C GLY A 248 -11.54 -13.53 18.24
N LEU A 249 -10.38 -13.77 18.87
CA LEU A 249 -9.39 -12.72 19.19
C LEU A 249 -8.93 -12.02 17.91
N VAL A 250 -9.21 -10.72 17.85
CA VAL A 250 -8.85 -9.86 16.72
C VAL A 250 -7.58 -9.10 17.08
N GLU A 251 -6.55 -9.22 16.24
CA GLU A 251 -5.31 -8.45 16.41
C GLU A 251 -5.58 -6.94 16.31
N ARG A 252 -4.63 -6.11 16.75
CA ARG A 252 -4.67 -4.67 16.50
C ARG A 252 -4.69 -4.35 14.99
N ILE A 253 -4.94 -3.09 14.65
CA ILE A 253 -4.84 -2.61 13.27
C ILE A 253 -3.41 -2.83 12.74
N SER A 254 -3.29 -3.62 11.68
CA SER A 254 -2.17 -3.57 10.76
C SER A 254 -2.60 -2.70 9.57
N PRO A 255 -2.01 -1.51 9.36
CA PRO A 255 -2.38 -0.65 8.24
C PRO A 255 -2.29 -1.36 6.88
N ARG A 256 -1.37 -2.32 6.77
CA ARG A 256 -1.17 -3.07 5.54
C ARG A 256 -2.40 -3.86 5.11
N ASP A 257 -3.25 -4.26 6.04
CA ASP A 257 -4.49 -4.99 5.77
C ASP A 257 -5.50 -4.11 5.02
N ALA A 258 -5.51 -2.79 5.28
CA ALA A 258 -6.33 -1.82 4.57
C ALA A 258 -5.75 -1.45 3.19
N PHE A 259 -4.50 -1.82 2.88
CA PHE A 259 -3.89 -1.50 1.59
C PHE A 259 -4.30 -2.51 0.52
N MET A 260 -5.30 -2.12 -0.27
CA MET A 260 -5.90 -2.94 -1.32
C MET A 260 -5.80 -2.25 -2.68
N GLY A 261 -5.74 -3.05 -3.76
CA GLY A 261 -5.62 -2.52 -5.13
C GLY A 261 -6.93 -1.95 -5.67
N GLY A 262 -6.96 -1.68 -6.98
CA GLY A 262 -8.18 -1.29 -7.70
C GLY A 262 -9.21 -2.41 -7.83
N ARG A 263 -10.45 -2.04 -8.19
CA ARG A 263 -11.54 -2.99 -8.48
C ARG A 263 -11.31 -3.53 -9.90
N CYS A 264 -11.38 -4.85 -10.10
CA CYS A 264 -11.27 -5.42 -11.44
C CYS A 264 -12.10 -6.71 -11.55
N ASN A 265 -13.14 -6.66 -12.39
CA ASN A 265 -14.01 -7.79 -12.66
C ASN A 265 -14.83 -7.63 -13.95
N GLY A 266 -15.26 -8.75 -14.55
CA GLY A 266 -16.35 -8.77 -15.53
C GLY A 266 -17.67 -9.03 -14.81
N THR A 267 -18.72 -8.30 -15.16
CA THR A 267 -20.08 -8.49 -14.61
C THR A 267 -20.99 -9.25 -15.54
N LYS A 268 -20.72 -9.21 -16.86
CA LYS A 268 -21.38 -10.03 -17.89
C LYS A 268 -20.34 -10.65 -18.80
N MET A 269 -20.43 -11.97 -19.02
CA MET A 269 -19.43 -12.74 -19.78
C MET A 269 -19.63 -12.65 -21.29
N TYR A 270 -20.85 -12.38 -21.75
CA TYR A 270 -21.17 -12.20 -23.15
C TYR A 270 -22.30 -11.19 -23.32
N CYS A 271 -22.13 -10.22 -24.22
CA CYS A 271 -23.14 -9.23 -24.57
C CYS A 271 -23.05 -8.92 -26.06
N LYS A 272 -24.18 -8.87 -26.75
CA LYS A 272 -24.30 -8.38 -28.12
C LYS A 272 -25.40 -7.33 -28.13
N THR A 273 -25.17 -6.21 -28.80
CA THR A 273 -26.14 -5.11 -28.88
C THR A 273 -27.32 -5.50 -29.77
N ASP A 274 -28.53 -5.21 -29.30
CA ASP A 274 -29.74 -5.18 -30.13
C ASP A 274 -29.95 -3.80 -30.77
N GLU A 275 -31.00 -3.64 -31.57
CA GLU A 275 -31.34 -2.37 -32.21
C GLU A 275 -31.60 -1.27 -31.16
N GLY A 276 -30.90 -0.14 -31.28
CA GLY A 276 -30.97 0.96 -30.31
C GLY A 276 -30.02 0.83 -29.11
N GLU A 277 -29.32 -0.29 -28.95
CA GLU A 277 -28.33 -0.48 -27.89
C GLU A 277 -26.90 -0.18 -28.36
N LYS A 278 -26.07 0.35 -27.45
CA LYS A 278 -24.65 0.62 -27.69
C LYS A 278 -23.82 0.17 -26.50
N ILE A 279 -22.72 -0.55 -26.73
CA ILE A 279 -21.75 -0.80 -25.65
C ILE A 279 -20.69 0.30 -25.69
N LYS A 280 -20.53 1.01 -24.57
CA LYS A 280 -19.58 2.12 -24.40
C LYS A 280 -18.42 1.69 -23.50
N TYR A 281 -17.23 2.17 -23.81
CA TYR A 281 -16.03 1.94 -23.01
C TYR A 281 -15.44 3.28 -22.60
N VAL A 282 -15.43 3.55 -21.29
CA VAL A 282 -14.93 4.79 -20.71
C VAL A 282 -13.76 4.53 -19.78
N ASP A 283 -12.81 5.47 -19.75
CA ASP A 283 -11.64 5.46 -18.88
C ASP A 283 -11.46 6.83 -18.22
N PHE A 284 -11.05 6.84 -16.95
CA PHE A 284 -10.74 8.08 -16.25
C PHE A 284 -9.41 8.66 -16.71
N THR A 285 -9.42 9.93 -17.12
CA THR A 285 -8.19 10.67 -17.42
C THR A 285 -7.34 10.82 -16.17
N SER A 286 -6.39 9.90 -15.95
CA SER A 286 -5.41 9.91 -14.86
C SER A 286 -6.05 9.82 -13.46
N LEU A 287 -6.74 8.70 -13.16
CA LEU A 287 -7.47 8.48 -11.89
C LEU A 287 -6.63 8.67 -10.62
N TYR A 288 -5.43 8.10 -10.54
CA TYR A 288 -4.57 8.24 -9.36
C TYR A 288 -4.04 9.66 -9.19
N PRO A 289 -3.57 10.36 -10.24
CA PRO A 289 -3.28 11.78 -10.16
C PRO A 289 -4.46 12.65 -9.72
N TRP A 290 -5.67 12.39 -10.25
CA TRP A 290 -6.89 13.06 -9.77
C TRP A 290 -7.10 12.85 -8.28
N THR A 291 -6.94 11.60 -7.84
CA THR A 291 -7.08 11.23 -6.43
C THR A 291 -6.10 12.02 -5.55
N ASN A 292 -4.82 12.04 -5.94
CA ASN A 292 -3.76 12.73 -5.20
C ASN A 292 -3.97 14.26 -5.16
N LYS A 293 -4.53 14.86 -6.23
CA LYS A 293 -4.84 16.30 -6.26
C LYS A 293 -6.07 16.63 -5.41
N TYR A 294 -7.21 15.98 -5.63
CA TYR A 294 -8.50 16.48 -5.14
C TYR A 294 -9.02 15.80 -3.86
N SER A 295 -8.46 14.66 -3.46
CA SER A 295 -9.00 13.88 -2.34
C SER A 295 -8.41 14.30 -0.99
N ARG A 296 -9.11 13.95 0.09
CA ARG A 296 -8.69 14.25 1.47
C ARG A 296 -7.67 13.23 1.96
N TYR A 297 -6.55 13.68 2.52
CA TYR A 297 -5.49 12.84 3.08
C TYR A 297 -5.28 13.08 4.58
N PRO A 298 -4.89 12.05 5.34
CA PRO A 298 -4.49 12.21 6.74
C PRO A 298 -3.13 12.91 6.85
N LEU A 299 -2.97 13.76 7.86
CA LEU A 299 -1.72 14.42 8.22
C LEU A 299 -1.27 14.02 9.63
N GLY A 300 0.04 14.08 9.86
CA GLY A 300 0.61 13.82 11.18
C GLY A 300 0.31 12.41 11.70
N HIS A 301 0.22 12.25 13.01
CA HIS A 301 0.04 10.94 13.65
C HIS A 301 -1.42 10.67 14.06
N PRO A 302 -1.89 9.41 14.00
CA PRO A 302 -3.23 9.07 14.44
C PRO A 302 -3.34 9.05 15.98
N LYS A 303 -4.52 9.41 16.48
CA LYS A 303 -5.01 9.05 17.81
C LYS A 303 -5.56 7.63 17.78
N ILE A 304 -5.07 6.77 18.65
CA ILE A 304 -5.48 5.37 18.75
C ILE A 304 -6.63 5.25 19.76
N ILE A 305 -7.78 4.81 19.29
CA ILE A 305 -9.02 4.69 20.07
C ILE A 305 -9.41 3.21 20.11
N THR A 306 -9.64 2.70 21.31
CA THR A 306 -9.84 1.26 21.56
C THR A 306 -11.11 0.94 22.35
N SER A 307 -11.80 1.97 22.83
CA SER A 307 -13.03 1.91 23.62
C SER A 307 -13.80 3.21 23.45
N ASP A 308 -15.05 3.24 23.95
CA ASP A 308 -15.94 4.43 23.94
C ASP A 308 -16.08 5.06 22.55
N PHE A 309 -16.34 4.21 21.56
CA PHE A 309 -16.47 4.64 20.17
C PHE A 309 -17.73 5.50 19.98
N GLU A 310 -17.55 6.64 19.33
CA GLU A 310 -18.61 7.48 18.78
C GLU A 310 -19.13 6.89 17.47
N ASP A 311 -20.12 7.57 16.88
CA ASP A 311 -20.56 7.26 15.54
C ASP A 311 -19.39 7.39 14.52
N ILE A 312 -19.34 6.46 13.56
CA ILE A 312 -18.24 6.32 12.61
C ILE A 312 -17.98 7.59 11.77
N HIS A 313 -18.98 8.46 11.58
CA HIS A 313 -18.85 9.71 10.83
C HIS A 313 -17.92 10.73 11.51
N HIS A 314 -17.67 10.61 12.81
CA HIS A 314 -16.75 11.48 13.54
C HIS A 314 -15.28 11.13 13.30
N TYR A 315 -15.01 9.97 12.69
CA TYR A 315 -13.65 9.48 12.51
C TYR A 315 -13.16 9.57 11.06
N PHE A 316 -11.96 10.11 10.91
CA PHE A 316 -11.18 10.06 9.66
C PHE A 316 -9.87 9.32 9.91
N GLY A 317 -9.56 8.30 9.10
CA GLY A 317 -8.42 7.41 9.32
C GLY A 317 -8.72 5.94 9.03
N LEU A 318 -8.17 5.01 9.82
CA LEU A 318 -8.41 3.57 9.68
C LEU A 318 -9.33 3.04 10.78
N CYS A 319 -10.14 2.04 10.45
CA CYS A 319 -10.99 1.36 11.42
C CYS A 319 -10.93 -0.16 11.20
N LYS A 320 -10.84 -0.91 12.29
CA LYS A 320 -11.01 -2.36 12.31
C LYS A 320 -12.36 -2.68 12.93
N LEU A 321 -13.20 -3.35 12.16
CA LEU A 321 -14.59 -3.59 12.53
C LEU A 321 -15.10 -4.92 11.99
N LYS A 322 -16.16 -5.43 12.60
CA LYS A 322 -17.01 -6.50 12.07
C LYS A 322 -18.21 -5.85 11.38
N ILE A 323 -18.45 -6.19 10.12
CA ILE A 323 -19.52 -5.60 9.33
C ILE A 323 -20.36 -6.66 8.64
N LEU A 324 -21.66 -6.39 8.58
CA LEU A 324 -22.64 -7.19 7.88
C LEU A 324 -23.03 -6.48 6.57
N PRO A 325 -22.71 -7.06 5.40
CA PRO A 325 -23.21 -6.54 4.13
C PRO A 325 -24.75 -6.64 4.01
N PRO A 326 -25.40 -5.77 3.21
CA PRO A 326 -26.80 -5.94 2.84
C PRO A 326 -26.99 -7.17 1.94
N ARG A 327 -28.25 -7.53 1.66
CA ARG A 327 -28.60 -8.50 0.61
C ARG A 327 -28.88 -7.77 -0.71
N GLY A 328 -28.75 -8.47 -1.84
CA GLY A 328 -29.16 -7.95 -3.15
C GLY A 328 -28.36 -6.76 -3.72
N LEU A 329 -27.22 -6.39 -3.12
CA LEU A 329 -26.40 -5.28 -3.63
C LEU A 329 -25.50 -5.74 -4.79
N TYR A 330 -25.79 -5.30 -6.00
CA TYR A 330 -25.13 -5.78 -7.23
C TYR A 330 -23.62 -5.47 -7.29
N HIS A 331 -23.24 -4.28 -6.80
CA HIS A 331 -21.85 -3.84 -6.64
C HIS A 331 -21.52 -3.65 -5.16
N PRO A 332 -20.96 -4.67 -4.47
CA PRO A 332 -20.58 -4.54 -3.06
C PRO A 332 -19.46 -3.53 -2.87
N VAL A 333 -19.53 -2.73 -1.80
CA VAL A 333 -18.58 -1.63 -1.55
C VAL A 333 -17.25 -2.18 -1.04
N LEU A 334 -17.29 -2.95 0.05
CA LEU A 334 -16.08 -3.31 0.79
C LEU A 334 -15.31 -4.47 0.15
N PRO A 335 -13.98 -4.32 0.02
CA PRO A 335 -13.14 -5.42 -0.44
C PRO A 335 -12.93 -6.49 0.64
N TYR A 336 -12.78 -7.74 0.20
CA TYR A 336 -12.44 -8.89 1.05
C TYR A 336 -11.36 -9.74 0.38
N ARG A 337 -10.28 -10.02 1.12
CA ARG A 337 -9.20 -10.89 0.65
C ARG A 337 -9.43 -12.31 1.17
N CYS A 338 -9.72 -13.23 0.26
CA CYS A 338 -9.81 -14.66 0.52
C CYS A 338 -9.17 -15.43 -0.63
N ASN A 339 -8.69 -16.65 -0.38
CA ASN A 339 -8.16 -17.54 -1.42
C ASN A 339 -7.11 -16.86 -2.34
N LYS A 340 -6.25 -16.01 -1.76
CA LYS A 340 -5.22 -15.19 -2.44
C LYS A 340 -5.76 -14.18 -3.47
N LYS A 341 -7.07 -13.89 -3.46
CA LYS A 341 -7.76 -12.98 -4.39
C LYS A 341 -8.33 -11.78 -3.64
N LEU A 342 -8.50 -10.69 -4.37
CA LEU A 342 -9.30 -9.55 -3.93
C LEU A 342 -10.70 -9.69 -4.54
N THR A 343 -11.70 -9.82 -3.69
CA THR A 343 -13.12 -9.96 -4.03
C THR A 343 -13.94 -8.86 -3.36
N PHE A 344 -15.21 -8.74 -3.75
CA PHE A 344 -16.19 -7.81 -3.15
C PHE A 344 -17.47 -8.62 -2.88
N PRO A 345 -17.54 -9.36 -1.75
CA PRO A 345 -18.65 -10.27 -1.45
C PRO A 345 -19.72 -9.62 -0.57
N LEU A 346 -20.89 -10.26 -0.51
CA LEU A 346 -21.98 -9.98 0.45
C LEU A 346 -22.09 -11.02 1.57
N CYS A 347 -21.32 -12.11 1.48
CA CYS A 347 -21.23 -13.13 2.51
C CYS A 347 -19.81 -13.70 2.57
N ARG A 348 -19.20 -13.65 3.76
CA ARG A 348 -17.90 -14.26 4.06
C ARG A 348 -17.86 -15.75 3.71
N THR A 349 -18.75 -16.54 4.29
CA THR A 349 -18.76 -18.00 4.08
C THR A 349 -18.96 -18.35 2.60
N CYS A 350 -19.90 -17.70 1.90
CA CYS A 350 -20.12 -17.99 0.49
C CYS A 350 -18.89 -17.72 -0.39
N VAL A 351 -18.12 -16.67 -0.11
CA VAL A 351 -16.93 -16.36 -0.92
C VAL A 351 -15.75 -17.27 -0.56
N GLU A 352 -15.64 -17.70 0.69
CA GLU A 352 -14.59 -18.63 1.15
C GLU A 352 -14.79 -20.03 0.59
N GLU A 353 -16.05 -20.50 0.60
CA GLU A 353 -16.48 -21.80 0.07
C GLU A 353 -16.74 -21.77 -1.46
N GLU A 354 -16.61 -20.60 -2.10
CA GLU A 354 -16.99 -20.37 -3.49
C GLU A 354 -18.42 -20.89 -3.82
N ASN A 355 -19.37 -20.71 -2.88
CA ASN A 355 -20.76 -21.15 -3.00
C ASN A 355 -21.47 -20.49 -4.17
N ARG A 356 -22.05 -21.29 -5.07
CA ARG A 356 -22.77 -20.84 -6.26
C ARG A 356 -24.28 -20.76 -6.08
N ASN A 357 -24.81 -21.28 -4.98
CA ASN A 357 -26.24 -21.27 -4.69
C ASN A 357 -26.65 -19.99 -3.95
N PRO A 358 -27.95 -19.62 -4.00
CA PRO A 358 -28.49 -18.52 -3.21
C PRO A 358 -28.11 -18.61 -1.72
N CYS A 359 -27.77 -17.46 -1.14
CA CYS A 359 -27.17 -17.40 0.19
C CYS A 359 -28.20 -17.61 1.32
N ILE A 360 -28.14 -18.76 1.96
CA ILE A 360 -28.92 -19.10 3.17
C ILE A 360 -28.15 -18.89 4.49
N CYS A 361 -26.95 -18.32 4.44
CA CYS A 361 -26.13 -18.12 5.62
C CYS A 361 -26.79 -17.14 6.61
N SER A 362 -26.62 -17.40 7.91
CA SER A 362 -26.99 -16.48 8.99
C SER A 362 -26.16 -15.18 8.93
N GLU A 363 -26.63 -14.13 9.59
CA GLU A 363 -25.92 -12.85 9.64
C GLU A 363 -24.48 -13.00 10.17
N GLU A 364 -24.29 -13.84 11.19
CA GLU A 364 -22.98 -14.14 11.78
C GLU A 364 -22.00 -14.78 10.78
N LYS A 365 -22.49 -15.68 9.93
CA LYS A 365 -21.70 -16.31 8.86
C LYS A 365 -21.44 -15.36 7.69
N ARG A 366 -22.38 -14.44 7.42
CA ARG A 366 -22.24 -13.43 6.34
C ARG A 366 -21.26 -12.34 6.70
N ALA A 367 -21.26 -11.89 7.95
CA ALA A 367 -20.40 -10.82 8.42
C ALA A 367 -18.91 -11.21 8.35
N PHE A 368 -18.05 -10.22 8.12
CA PHE A 368 -16.60 -10.39 8.15
C PHE A 368 -15.93 -9.28 8.96
N VAL A 369 -14.75 -9.58 9.46
CA VAL A 369 -13.86 -8.63 10.12
C VAL A 369 -12.85 -8.14 9.11
N GLY A 370 -12.65 -6.82 9.05
CA GLY A 370 -11.66 -6.22 8.17
C GLY A 370 -11.16 -4.87 8.69
N THR A 371 -10.05 -4.43 8.12
CA THR A 371 -9.46 -3.11 8.36
C THR A 371 -9.68 -2.25 7.12
N TYR A 372 -10.33 -1.11 7.28
CA TYR A 372 -10.72 -0.25 6.17
C TYR A 372 -10.38 1.22 6.47
N ALA A 373 -10.21 2.02 5.41
CA ALA A 373 -10.24 3.46 5.59
C ALA A 373 -11.69 3.89 5.84
N THR A 374 -11.87 4.78 6.81
CA THR A 374 -13.19 5.26 7.26
C THR A 374 -14.09 5.76 6.12
N PRO A 375 -13.64 6.51 5.09
CA PRO A 375 -14.53 6.92 4.00
C PRO A 375 -15.13 5.75 3.19
N GLU A 376 -14.41 4.63 3.06
CA GLU A 376 -14.92 3.43 2.39
C GLU A 376 -15.98 2.72 3.24
N VAL A 377 -15.86 2.79 4.57
CA VAL A 377 -16.87 2.32 5.51
C VAL A 377 -18.11 3.20 5.45
N LEU A 378 -17.96 4.52 5.38
CA LEU A 378 -19.09 5.46 5.28
C LEU A 378 -19.96 5.17 4.06
N LEU A 379 -19.34 5.02 2.88
CA LEU A 379 -20.08 4.62 1.68
C LEU A 379 -20.73 3.24 1.84
N ALA A 380 -20.07 2.29 2.51
CA ALA A 380 -20.66 0.98 2.77
C ALA A 380 -21.93 1.11 3.63
N VAL A 381 -21.89 1.90 4.69
CA VAL A 381 -23.07 2.16 5.55
C VAL A 381 -24.19 2.83 4.75
N GLU A 382 -23.88 3.81 3.91
CA GLU A 382 -24.85 4.44 2.99
C GLU A 382 -25.52 3.41 2.06
N LYS A 383 -24.76 2.41 1.61
CA LYS A 383 -25.27 1.30 0.78
C LYS A 383 -25.91 0.17 1.58
N GLY A 384 -26.19 0.36 2.87
CA GLY A 384 -26.97 -0.55 3.71
C GLY A 384 -26.16 -1.57 4.50
N TYR A 385 -24.84 -1.40 4.61
CA TYR A 385 -24.02 -2.24 5.50
C TYR A 385 -24.29 -1.87 6.96
N LYS A 386 -24.29 -2.87 7.86
CA LYS A 386 -24.45 -2.67 9.30
C LYS A 386 -23.14 -2.96 10.02
N ILE A 387 -22.61 -1.98 10.75
CA ILE A 387 -21.46 -2.17 11.64
C ILE A 387 -21.95 -2.97 12.85
N LEU A 388 -21.41 -4.17 13.05
CA LEU A 388 -21.79 -5.03 14.17
C LEU A 388 -20.91 -4.79 15.41
N LYS A 389 -19.62 -4.51 15.19
CA LYS A 389 -18.66 -4.24 16.26
C LYS A 389 -17.47 -3.45 15.74
N ILE A 390 -17.05 -2.42 16.47
CA ILE A 390 -15.78 -1.73 16.24
C ILE A 390 -14.76 -2.30 17.24
N TYR A 391 -13.55 -2.63 16.75
CA TYR A 391 -12.46 -3.14 17.57
C TYR A 391 -11.41 -2.08 17.87
N GLU A 392 -11.12 -1.22 16.90
CA GLU A 392 -10.08 -0.20 17.02
C GLU A 392 -10.24 0.86 15.93
N ILE A 393 -9.94 2.12 16.25
CA ILE A 393 -9.92 3.24 15.31
C ILE A 393 -8.60 3.99 15.43
N TRP A 394 -7.96 4.26 14.30
CA TRP A 394 -6.81 5.15 14.18
C TRP A 394 -7.30 6.43 13.52
N HIS A 395 -7.65 7.41 14.34
CA HIS A 395 -8.22 8.67 13.90
C HIS A 395 -7.13 9.74 13.69
N PHE A 396 -7.04 10.31 12.49
CA PHE A 396 -6.21 11.46 12.19
C PHE A 396 -7.01 12.74 12.40
N PRO A 397 -6.68 13.54 13.43
CA PRO A 397 -7.38 14.80 13.69
C PRO A 397 -7.08 15.84 12.61
N GLU A 398 -5.87 15.80 12.04
CA GLU A 398 -5.41 16.71 11.01
C GLU A 398 -5.52 16.05 9.63
N THR A 399 -5.99 16.83 8.66
CA THR A 399 -6.17 16.36 7.28
C THR A 399 -5.94 17.50 6.31
N THR A 400 -5.62 17.17 5.05
CA THR A 400 -5.53 18.14 3.96
C THR A 400 -6.35 17.69 2.77
N LYS A 401 -6.88 18.65 2.01
CA LYS A 401 -7.62 18.47 0.77
C LYS A 401 -7.38 19.71 -0.09
N TYR A 402 -7.31 19.54 -1.41
CA TYR A 402 -7.26 20.69 -2.31
C TYR A 402 -8.59 21.45 -2.29
N ASP A 403 -8.49 22.76 -2.12
CA ASP A 403 -9.61 23.68 -2.22
C ASP A 403 -9.78 24.10 -3.67
N LYS A 404 -10.94 23.77 -4.27
CA LYS A 404 -11.24 24.09 -5.66
C LYS A 404 -11.56 25.57 -5.88
N GLU A 405 -12.11 26.26 -4.87
CA GLU A 405 -12.47 27.67 -4.95
C GLU A 405 -11.22 28.53 -4.82
N MET A 406 -10.38 28.25 -3.81
CA MET A 406 -9.11 28.94 -3.62
C MET A 406 -7.99 28.45 -4.54
N LYS A 407 -8.24 27.38 -5.31
CA LYS A 407 -7.28 26.70 -6.20
C LYS A 407 -5.92 26.38 -5.53
N SER A 408 -5.93 26.06 -4.24
CA SER A 408 -4.73 25.89 -3.42
C SER A 408 -4.89 24.81 -2.35
N GLY A 409 -3.82 24.51 -1.62
CA GLY A 409 -3.79 23.45 -0.60
C GLY A 409 -3.71 22.04 -1.19
N GLY A 410 -3.94 21.01 -0.37
CA GLY A 410 -3.74 19.62 -0.77
C GLY A 410 -2.27 19.17 -0.72
N LEU A 411 -2.05 17.89 -0.42
CA LEU A 411 -0.72 17.34 -0.16
C LEU A 411 0.14 17.18 -1.42
N PHE A 412 -0.50 16.90 -2.57
CA PHE A 412 0.17 16.57 -3.83
C PHE A 412 -0.25 17.48 -4.98
N SER A 413 -1.02 18.52 -4.69
CA SER A 413 -1.63 19.39 -5.71
C SER A 413 -0.57 20.04 -6.60
N ASP A 414 0.45 20.68 -6.02
CA ASP A 414 1.52 21.35 -6.77
C ASP A 414 2.35 20.38 -7.60
N TYR A 415 2.67 19.20 -7.03
CA TYR A 415 3.35 18.13 -7.76
C TYR A 415 2.53 17.68 -8.97
N VAL A 416 1.24 17.41 -8.77
CA VAL A 416 0.34 17.00 -9.87
C VAL A 416 0.20 18.11 -10.89
N GLN A 417 0.06 19.37 -10.47
CA GLN A 417 -0.07 20.51 -11.37
C GLN A 417 1.16 20.67 -12.27
N LEU A 418 2.37 20.58 -11.72
CA LEU A 418 3.61 20.67 -12.49
C LEU A 418 3.68 19.60 -13.59
N PHE A 419 3.53 18.33 -13.22
CA PHE A 419 3.66 17.26 -14.20
C PHE A 419 2.46 17.16 -15.14
N LEU A 420 1.28 17.60 -14.72
CA LEU A 420 0.12 17.71 -15.60
C LEU A 420 0.30 18.83 -16.63
N LYS A 421 0.86 19.98 -16.25
CA LYS A 421 1.25 21.06 -17.17
C LYS A 421 2.20 20.54 -18.24
N ILE A 422 3.32 19.93 -17.82
CA ILE A 422 4.33 19.37 -18.74
C ILE A 422 3.71 18.32 -19.67
N LYS A 423 2.91 17.41 -19.11
CA LYS A 423 2.22 16.37 -19.89
C LYS A 423 1.31 16.99 -20.95
N GLN A 424 0.57 18.04 -20.61
CA GLN A 424 -0.40 18.66 -21.50
C GLN A 424 0.29 19.49 -22.59
N GLU A 425 1.27 20.32 -22.23
CA GLU A 425 2.07 21.08 -23.20
C GLU A 425 2.80 20.15 -24.19
N SER A 426 3.35 19.04 -23.69
CA SER A 426 4.03 18.04 -24.54
C SER A 426 3.09 17.22 -25.42
N SER A 427 1.77 17.38 -25.29
CA SER A 427 0.80 16.67 -26.12
C SER A 427 0.47 17.38 -27.42
N GLY A 428 0.90 18.65 -27.57
CA GLY A 428 0.41 19.52 -28.64
C GLY A 428 -1.04 19.97 -28.40
N PHE A 429 -1.54 20.79 -29.33
CA PHE A 429 -2.93 21.24 -29.30
C PHE A 429 -3.88 20.07 -29.68
N PRO A 430 -5.09 20.02 -29.10
CA PRO A 430 -6.12 19.08 -29.54
C PRO A 430 -6.42 19.22 -31.04
N LYS A 431 -6.88 18.14 -31.69
CA LYS A 431 -7.12 18.10 -33.15
C LYS A 431 -8.22 19.09 -33.59
N GLU A 432 -9.12 19.40 -32.69
CA GLU A 432 -10.20 20.36 -32.83
C GLU A 432 -9.74 21.83 -32.77
N CYS A 433 -8.56 22.12 -32.21
CA CYS A 433 -8.00 23.47 -32.09
C CYS A 433 -7.19 23.84 -33.33
N LYS A 434 -7.88 24.24 -34.42
CA LYS A 434 -7.27 24.61 -35.70
C LYS A 434 -7.01 26.11 -35.83
N THR A 435 -7.89 26.96 -35.28
CA THR A 435 -7.74 28.42 -35.33
C THR A 435 -7.04 28.97 -34.10
N GLU A 436 -6.54 30.19 -34.19
CA GLU A 436 -5.87 30.85 -33.07
C GLU A 436 -6.82 31.09 -31.90
N GLU A 437 -8.07 31.45 -32.18
CA GLU A 437 -9.12 31.63 -31.19
C GLU A 437 -9.38 30.33 -30.41
N GLN A 438 -9.41 29.19 -31.11
CA GLN A 438 -9.60 27.88 -30.47
C GLN A 438 -8.41 27.47 -29.60
N LYS A 439 -7.18 27.86 -29.97
CA LYS A 439 -5.99 27.61 -29.16
C LYS A 439 -5.98 28.46 -27.89
N GLN A 440 -6.30 29.74 -28.00
CA GLN A 440 -6.40 30.64 -26.84
C GLN A 440 -7.54 30.21 -25.91
N GLU A 441 -8.68 29.82 -26.48
CA GLU A 441 -9.82 29.30 -25.73
C GLU A 441 -9.46 28.02 -24.98
N TYR A 442 -8.74 27.10 -25.61
CA TYR A 442 -8.23 25.90 -24.95
C TYR A 442 -7.34 26.22 -23.74
N ILE A 443 -6.42 27.18 -23.86
CA ILE A 443 -5.56 27.62 -22.73
C ILE A 443 -6.40 28.24 -21.62
N ARG A 444 -7.38 29.09 -21.97
CA ARG A 444 -8.30 29.74 -21.02
C ARG A 444 -9.11 28.68 -20.24
N LEU A 445 -9.75 27.77 -20.95
CA LEU A 445 -10.56 26.70 -20.36
C LEU A 445 -9.72 25.77 -19.49
N TYR A 446 -8.47 25.49 -19.86
CA TYR A 446 -7.58 24.69 -19.02
C TYR A 446 -7.22 25.41 -17.72
N LYS A 447 -6.95 26.72 -17.76
CA LYS A 447 -6.72 27.52 -16.55
C LYS A 447 -7.98 27.62 -15.67
N GLU A 448 -9.16 27.73 -16.27
CA GLU A 448 -10.43 27.78 -15.56
C GLU A 448 -10.73 26.48 -14.83
N ASN A 449 -10.66 25.35 -15.53
CA ASN A 449 -11.03 24.03 -15.01
C ASN A 449 -9.94 23.39 -14.14
N GLU A 450 -8.67 23.52 -14.50
CA GLU A 450 -7.55 22.86 -13.81
C GLU A 450 -6.77 23.76 -12.85
N GLY A 451 -6.90 25.09 -13.00
CA GLY A 451 -6.04 26.06 -12.32
C GLY A 451 -4.63 26.16 -12.92
N ILE A 452 -4.38 25.51 -14.05
CA ILE A 452 -3.04 25.41 -14.65
C ILE A 452 -2.94 26.34 -15.85
N HIS A 453 -1.96 27.24 -15.81
CA HIS A 453 -1.63 28.08 -16.96
C HIS A 453 -0.69 27.32 -17.90
N LEU A 454 -1.16 27.03 -19.12
CA LEU A 454 -0.35 26.45 -20.19
C LEU A 454 0.36 27.58 -20.95
N ASP A 455 1.65 27.39 -21.24
CA ASP A 455 2.45 28.36 -21.98
C ASP A 455 2.33 28.05 -23.48
N TYR A 456 1.78 28.98 -24.26
CA TYR A 456 1.47 28.79 -25.69
C TYR A 456 2.66 28.22 -26.48
N ASP A 457 3.86 28.79 -26.29
CA ASP A 457 5.07 28.39 -27.01
C ASP A 457 5.63 27.01 -26.63
N ASN A 458 5.21 26.48 -25.48
CA ASN A 458 5.59 25.15 -25.00
C ASN A 458 4.61 24.07 -25.45
N ILE A 459 3.43 24.42 -25.99
CA ILE A 459 2.44 23.45 -26.49
C ILE A 459 2.90 22.88 -27.83
N LYS A 460 3.69 21.81 -27.78
CA LYS A 460 4.31 21.14 -28.92
C LYS A 460 4.35 19.64 -28.67
N GLU A 461 4.12 18.85 -29.72
CA GLU A 461 4.22 17.39 -29.60
C GLU A 461 5.63 16.97 -29.20
N ASN A 462 5.75 16.36 -28.01
CA ASN A 462 6.98 15.76 -27.52
C ASN A 462 6.65 14.44 -26.82
N PRO A 463 6.63 13.32 -27.56
CA PRO A 463 6.24 12.02 -27.02
C PRO A 463 7.11 11.56 -25.84
N GLY A 464 8.42 11.85 -25.87
CA GLY A 464 9.36 11.49 -24.82
C GLY A 464 9.06 12.23 -23.51
N LEU A 465 8.94 13.55 -23.57
CA LEU A 465 8.64 14.39 -22.40
C LEU A 465 7.23 14.11 -21.85
N ARG A 466 6.26 13.89 -22.73
CA ARG A 466 4.91 13.45 -22.35
C ARG A 466 4.94 12.13 -21.57
N SER A 467 5.72 11.16 -22.05
CA SER A 467 5.88 9.85 -21.40
C SER A 467 6.51 10.00 -20.01
N LEU A 468 7.58 10.80 -19.88
CA LEU A 468 8.22 11.11 -18.60
C LEU A 468 7.25 11.76 -17.61
N ALA A 469 6.51 12.79 -18.03
CA ALA A 469 5.54 13.47 -17.18
C ALA A 469 4.42 12.53 -16.72
N LYS A 470 3.93 11.66 -17.61
CA LYS A 470 2.96 10.60 -17.27
C LYS A 470 3.53 9.62 -16.25
N LEU A 471 4.81 9.24 -16.37
CA LEU A 471 5.48 8.37 -15.40
C LEU A 471 5.59 9.04 -14.03
N CYS A 472 5.96 10.33 -13.97
CA CYS A 472 6.01 11.09 -12.72
C CYS A 472 4.66 11.13 -12.01
N LEU A 473 3.58 11.42 -12.73
CA LEU A 473 2.22 11.45 -12.20
C LEU A 473 1.78 10.10 -11.59
N ASN A 474 2.10 8.99 -12.27
CA ASN A 474 1.58 7.67 -11.89
C ASN A 474 2.48 6.87 -10.94
N SER A 475 3.80 7.13 -10.92
CA SER A 475 4.76 6.26 -10.24
C SER A 475 5.05 6.66 -8.79
N PHE A 476 4.90 7.95 -8.44
CA PHE A 476 5.38 8.45 -7.15
C PHE A 476 4.60 7.88 -5.96
N TRP A 477 3.26 7.83 -6.05
CA TRP A 477 2.43 7.42 -4.92
C TRP A 477 2.64 5.94 -4.56
N GLY A 478 2.93 5.09 -5.54
CA GLY A 478 3.16 3.66 -5.35
C GLY A 478 4.37 3.39 -4.43
N LYS A 479 5.33 4.30 -4.40
CA LYS A 479 6.50 4.24 -3.52
C LYS A 479 6.11 4.32 -2.04
N PHE A 480 5.05 5.06 -1.69
CA PHE A 480 4.53 5.12 -0.32
C PHE A 480 3.99 3.77 0.18
N GLY A 481 3.60 2.86 -0.71
CA GLY A 481 3.10 1.52 -0.38
C GLY A 481 4.16 0.39 -0.47
N GLN A 482 5.43 0.73 -0.67
CA GLN A 482 6.51 -0.24 -0.85
C GLN A 482 6.66 -1.14 0.38
N ARG A 483 6.94 -2.43 0.17
CA ARG A 483 7.31 -3.33 1.28
C ARG A 483 8.71 -2.99 1.77
N LEU A 484 8.87 -2.85 3.08
CA LEU A 484 10.18 -2.61 3.70
C LEU A 484 11.04 -3.88 3.75
N ILE A 485 10.39 -5.01 4.01
CA ILE A 485 11.02 -6.31 4.03
C ILE A 485 10.88 -6.92 2.63
N LEU A 486 11.95 -6.77 1.84
CA LEU A 486 12.12 -7.40 0.54
C LEU A 486 13.31 -8.35 0.62
N LYS A 487 13.28 -9.42 -0.18
CA LYS A 487 14.47 -10.20 -0.47
C LYS A 487 15.52 -9.28 -1.08
N LYS A 488 16.72 -9.32 -0.50
CA LYS A 488 17.92 -8.60 -0.94
C LYS A 488 18.95 -9.60 -1.44
N HIS A 489 19.80 -9.12 -2.33
CA HIS A 489 20.94 -9.87 -2.84
C HIS A 489 22.20 -9.11 -2.47
N SER A 490 23.15 -9.81 -1.86
CA SER A 490 24.50 -9.32 -1.60
C SER A 490 25.49 -10.19 -2.35
N TYR A 491 26.53 -9.58 -2.91
CA TYR A 491 27.61 -10.28 -3.58
C TYR A 491 28.86 -10.12 -2.72
N PHE A 492 29.56 -11.22 -2.49
CA PHE A 492 30.78 -11.25 -1.70
C PHE A 492 31.88 -11.90 -2.52
N HIS A 493 32.99 -11.18 -2.67
CA HIS A 493 34.22 -11.77 -3.21
C HIS A 493 34.89 -12.65 -2.14
N GLU A 494 35.76 -13.58 -2.53
CA GLU A 494 36.51 -14.44 -1.57
C GLU A 494 37.28 -13.62 -0.51
N THR A 495 37.77 -12.44 -0.90
CA THR A 495 38.47 -11.48 -0.04
C THR A 495 37.55 -10.84 1.00
N GLU A 496 36.24 -11.02 0.89
CA GLU A 496 35.21 -10.49 1.80
C GLU A 496 34.50 -11.61 2.60
N SER A 497 35.13 -12.78 2.73
CA SER A 497 34.58 -13.93 3.47
C SER A 497 34.13 -13.58 4.89
N GLU A 498 34.82 -12.67 5.58
CA GLU A 498 34.42 -12.18 6.90
C GLU A 498 33.02 -11.53 6.85
N LYS A 499 32.76 -10.64 5.88
CA LYS A 499 31.46 -9.97 5.72
C LYS A 499 30.35 -10.97 5.42
N PHE A 500 30.67 -12.01 4.66
CA PHE A 500 29.74 -13.11 4.38
C PHE A 500 29.32 -13.83 5.69
N PHE A 501 30.28 -14.25 6.52
CA PHE A 501 29.99 -14.91 7.80
C PHE A 501 29.30 -13.98 8.81
N GLN A 502 29.61 -12.69 8.80
CA GLN A 502 28.88 -11.69 9.59
C GLN A 502 27.40 -11.65 9.20
N VAL A 503 27.07 -11.70 7.91
CA VAL A 503 25.67 -11.72 7.45
C VAL A 503 24.97 -13.04 7.82
N LEU A 504 25.65 -14.18 7.71
CA LEU A 504 25.10 -15.48 8.13
C LEU A 504 24.79 -15.55 9.62
N SER A 505 25.61 -14.88 10.44
CA SER A 505 25.50 -14.90 11.90
C SER A 505 24.63 -13.77 12.46
N ASP A 506 24.10 -12.89 11.59
CA ASP A 506 23.30 -11.73 11.99
C ASP A 506 21.85 -12.15 12.27
N PRO A 507 21.38 -12.15 13.53
CA PRO A 507 20.02 -12.58 13.87
C PRO A 507 18.94 -11.62 13.34
N THR A 508 19.33 -10.43 12.86
CA THR A 508 18.43 -9.48 12.22
C THR A 508 18.09 -9.85 10.78
N LYS A 509 18.85 -10.77 10.18
CA LYS A 509 18.68 -11.21 8.80
C LYS A 509 18.21 -12.66 8.78
N VAL A 510 17.31 -12.95 7.86
CA VAL A 510 16.90 -14.31 7.52
C VAL A 510 17.59 -14.64 6.21
N VAL A 511 18.60 -15.49 6.28
CA VAL A 511 19.27 -16.02 5.09
C VAL A 511 18.34 -17.04 4.45
N GLU A 512 18.01 -16.82 3.18
CA GLU A 512 17.07 -17.66 2.46
C GLU A 512 17.78 -18.63 1.51
N ASN A 513 18.86 -18.18 0.86
CA ASN A 513 19.62 -19.00 -0.09
C ASN A 513 21.01 -18.41 -0.39
N PHE A 514 21.90 -19.18 -1.02
CA PHE A 514 23.14 -18.66 -1.62
C PHE A 514 23.46 -19.35 -2.94
N HIS A 515 24.19 -18.66 -3.81
CA HIS A 515 24.57 -19.12 -5.15
C HIS A 515 26.04 -18.80 -5.42
N ILE A 516 26.79 -19.78 -5.91
CA ILE A 516 28.15 -19.55 -6.40
C ILE A 516 28.03 -18.99 -7.82
N VAL A 517 28.39 -17.72 -7.99
CA VAL A 517 28.24 -17.01 -9.28
C VAL A 517 29.47 -17.22 -10.16
N SER A 518 30.65 -17.19 -9.54
CA SER A 518 31.95 -17.43 -10.18
C SER A 518 32.87 -18.17 -9.19
N LYS A 519 34.08 -18.49 -9.62
CA LYS A 519 35.13 -19.08 -8.77
C LYS A 519 35.34 -18.30 -7.47
N ASP A 520 35.28 -16.97 -7.56
CA ASP A 520 35.71 -16.07 -6.49
C ASP A 520 34.54 -15.22 -5.94
N THR A 521 33.28 -15.49 -6.32
CA THR A 521 32.12 -14.66 -5.91
C THR A 521 30.88 -15.49 -5.57
N ILE A 522 30.31 -15.20 -4.38
CA ILE A 522 29.05 -15.78 -3.90
C ILE A 522 27.98 -14.69 -3.86
N GLN A 523 26.78 -15.03 -4.35
CA GLN A 523 25.55 -14.27 -4.15
C GLN A 523 24.80 -14.84 -2.95
N LEU A 524 24.47 -14.01 -1.97
CA LEU A 524 23.65 -14.36 -0.81
C LEU A 524 22.26 -13.73 -0.94
N GLU A 525 21.22 -14.54 -0.79
CA GLU A 525 19.84 -14.10 -0.70
C GLU A 525 19.41 -14.04 0.76
N TRP A 526 18.94 -12.87 1.19
CA TRP A 526 18.50 -12.67 2.57
C TRP A 526 17.37 -11.64 2.64
N SER A 527 16.55 -11.73 3.66
CA SER A 527 15.56 -10.71 4.01
C SER A 527 15.77 -10.23 5.44
N GLN A 528 15.21 -9.07 5.78
CA GLN A 528 15.20 -8.63 7.16
C GLN A 528 14.20 -9.47 7.94
N ASN A 529 14.58 -9.97 9.11
CA ASN A 529 13.66 -10.65 10.00
C ASN A 529 12.54 -9.68 10.42
N SER A 530 11.29 -10.14 10.37
CA SER A 530 10.10 -9.30 10.65
C SER A 530 10.01 -8.78 12.07
N LEU A 531 10.73 -9.40 13.02
CA LEU A 531 10.88 -8.87 14.38
C LEU A 531 11.77 -7.62 14.44
N PHE A 532 12.54 -7.35 13.37
CA PHE A 532 13.50 -6.26 13.30
C PHE A 532 13.30 -5.43 12.02
N PRO A 533 12.10 -4.84 11.81
CA PRO A 533 11.84 -4.05 10.62
C PRO A 533 12.79 -2.84 10.59
N PRO A 534 13.34 -2.49 9.40
CA PRO A 534 14.21 -1.33 9.29
C PRO A 534 13.42 -0.06 9.59
N VAL A 535 14.11 0.96 10.12
CA VAL A 535 13.54 2.31 10.21
C VAL A 535 13.31 2.80 8.79
N ASP A 536 12.08 3.17 8.49
CA ASP A 536 11.72 3.73 7.19
C ASP A 536 11.11 5.12 7.33
N VAL A 537 11.77 6.06 6.67
CA VAL A 537 11.32 7.44 6.55
C VAL A 537 10.89 7.77 5.11
N LYS A 538 10.97 6.79 4.20
CA LYS A 538 10.73 6.99 2.76
C LYS A 538 9.32 6.61 2.33
N THR A 539 8.65 5.69 3.03
CA THR A 539 7.29 5.25 2.70
C THR A 539 6.27 5.77 3.72
N ASN A 540 4.99 5.72 3.35
CA ASN A 540 3.89 6.08 4.23
C ASN A 540 2.66 5.29 3.80
N ILE A 541 2.40 4.19 4.50
CA ILE A 541 1.34 3.26 4.12
C ILE A 541 -0.05 3.92 4.12
N PHE A 542 -0.30 4.93 4.95
CA PHE A 542 -1.59 5.63 5.00
C PHE A 542 -1.86 6.37 3.70
N ILE A 543 -0.86 7.05 3.12
CA ILE A 543 -1.00 7.69 1.82
C ILE A 543 -1.39 6.69 0.75
N ALA A 544 -0.72 5.53 0.69
CA ALA A 544 -1.02 4.50 -0.29
C ALA A 544 -2.43 3.89 -0.11
N ILE A 545 -2.87 3.70 1.15
CA ILE A 545 -4.23 3.25 1.48
C ILE A 545 -5.26 4.27 0.98
N PHE A 546 -5.10 5.55 1.33
CA PHE A 546 -6.06 6.59 0.95
C PHE A 546 -6.08 6.83 -0.56
N THR A 547 -4.93 6.85 -1.25
CA THR A 547 -4.88 6.96 -2.72
C THR A 547 -5.63 5.81 -3.40
N THR A 548 -5.42 4.56 -2.97
CA THR A 548 -6.13 3.43 -3.60
C THR A 548 -7.60 3.37 -3.23
N MET A 549 -7.96 3.74 -2.01
CA MET A 549 -9.34 3.77 -1.56
C MET A 549 -10.16 4.83 -2.29
N TRP A 550 -9.68 6.07 -2.38
CA TRP A 550 -10.40 7.12 -3.11
C TRP A 550 -10.56 6.78 -4.60
N ALA A 551 -9.55 6.17 -5.22
CA ALA A 551 -9.66 5.65 -6.58
C ALA A 551 -10.78 4.59 -6.70
N ARG A 552 -10.90 3.67 -5.74
CA ARG A 552 -11.99 2.68 -5.70
C ARG A 552 -13.36 3.36 -5.54
N LEU A 553 -13.49 4.37 -4.69
CA LEU A 553 -14.74 5.10 -4.49
C LEU A 553 -15.15 5.89 -5.75
N LYS A 554 -14.18 6.49 -6.43
CA LYS A 554 -14.41 7.21 -7.69
C LYS A 554 -14.86 6.29 -8.82
N LEU A 555 -14.28 5.08 -8.94
CA LEU A 555 -14.83 4.06 -9.85
C LEU A 555 -16.21 3.58 -9.38
N TYR A 556 -16.42 3.44 -8.08
CA TYR A 556 -17.71 3.01 -7.53
C TYR A 556 -18.85 3.95 -7.92
N SER A 557 -18.64 5.26 -7.96
CA SER A 557 -19.69 6.20 -8.38
C SER A 557 -20.17 5.95 -9.81
N VAL A 558 -19.29 5.45 -10.70
CA VAL A 558 -19.66 5.04 -12.06
C VAL A 558 -20.44 3.72 -12.03
N LEU A 559 -19.94 2.74 -11.27
CA LEU A 559 -20.60 1.43 -11.14
C LEU A 559 -22.01 1.54 -10.54
N ASP A 560 -22.18 2.43 -9.56
CA ASP A 560 -23.45 2.72 -8.90
C ASP A 560 -24.43 3.43 -9.86
N LEU A 561 -23.92 4.29 -10.74
CA LEU A 561 -24.71 4.97 -11.77
C LEU A 561 -25.21 4.00 -12.84
N VAL A 562 -24.33 3.15 -13.38
CA VAL A 562 -24.68 2.21 -14.48
C VAL A 562 -25.36 0.94 -13.97
N GLY A 563 -25.20 0.60 -12.69
CA GLY A 563 -25.84 -0.55 -12.06
C GLY A 563 -25.57 -1.87 -12.79
N THR A 564 -26.65 -2.58 -13.15
CA THR A 564 -26.61 -3.88 -13.83
C THR A 564 -26.15 -3.80 -15.29
N ASP A 565 -26.15 -2.62 -15.89
CA ASP A 565 -25.72 -2.42 -17.28
C ASP A 565 -24.19 -2.40 -17.42
N CYS A 566 -23.46 -2.40 -16.30
CA CYS A 566 -22.02 -2.64 -16.33
C CYS A 566 -21.71 -4.05 -16.88
N LEU A 567 -20.79 -4.12 -17.84
CA LEU A 567 -20.28 -5.37 -18.40
C LEU A 567 -18.91 -5.75 -17.83
N TYR A 568 -18.04 -4.76 -17.61
CA TYR A 568 -16.68 -4.95 -17.11
C TYR A 568 -16.13 -3.67 -16.48
N TYR A 569 -15.23 -3.81 -15.51
CA TYR A 569 -14.46 -2.70 -14.95
C TYR A 569 -13.04 -3.14 -14.56
N ASP A 570 -12.06 -2.25 -14.75
CA ASP A 570 -10.68 -2.42 -14.26
C ASP A 570 -10.10 -1.08 -13.85
N THR A 571 -9.95 -0.90 -12.55
CA THR A 571 -9.26 0.20 -11.84
C THR A 571 -9.80 1.59 -12.14
N ASP A 572 -9.63 2.08 -13.35
CA ASP A 572 -9.96 3.38 -13.90
C ASP A 572 -10.93 3.33 -15.08
N SER A 573 -11.32 2.13 -15.52
CA SER A 573 -12.13 1.94 -16.71
C SER A 573 -13.43 1.16 -16.45
N CYS A 574 -14.46 1.45 -17.25
CA CYS A 574 -15.77 0.80 -17.21
C CYS A 574 -16.32 0.57 -18.63
N VAL A 575 -16.79 -0.64 -18.90
CA VAL A 575 -17.55 -1.01 -20.10
C VAL A 575 -18.99 -1.22 -19.67
N TYR A 576 -19.94 -0.57 -20.34
CA TYR A 576 -21.35 -0.65 -19.99
C TYR A 576 -22.26 -0.61 -21.22
N LEU A 577 -23.45 -1.19 -21.09
CA LEU A 577 -24.53 -1.14 -22.06
C LEU A 577 -25.31 0.17 -21.91
N SER A 578 -25.58 0.83 -23.04
CA SER A 578 -26.33 2.08 -23.15
C SER A 578 -27.52 1.88 -24.07
N ARG A 579 -28.67 2.42 -23.65
CA ARG A 579 -29.95 2.43 -24.36
C ARG A 579 -30.73 3.68 -24.01
N ASP A 580 -31.75 4.02 -24.80
CA ASP A 580 -32.58 5.19 -24.54
C ASP A 580 -33.17 5.17 -23.11
N GLY A 581 -32.99 6.28 -22.38
CA GLY A 581 -33.43 6.44 -21.00
C GLY A 581 -32.47 5.89 -19.93
N THR A 582 -31.35 5.26 -20.29
CA THR A 582 -30.32 4.88 -19.29
C THR A 582 -29.54 6.08 -18.79
N LYS A 583 -29.16 6.03 -17.51
CA LYS A 583 -28.27 7.03 -16.92
C LYS A 583 -26.86 6.78 -17.40
N GLU A 584 -26.23 7.80 -17.96
CA GLU A 584 -24.87 7.68 -18.49
C GLU A 584 -23.86 8.51 -17.69
N PRO A 585 -22.61 8.03 -17.57
CA PRO A 585 -21.52 8.84 -17.05
C PRO A 585 -21.23 10.04 -17.96
N ILE A 586 -21.00 11.20 -17.35
CA ILE A 586 -20.64 12.43 -18.05
C ILE A 586 -19.19 12.32 -18.54
N LEU A 587 -18.98 12.61 -19.82
CA LEU A 587 -17.65 12.65 -20.43
C LEU A 587 -17.03 14.04 -20.35
N GLY A 588 -15.70 14.08 -20.34
CA GLY A 588 -14.94 15.32 -20.36
C GLY A 588 -13.44 15.08 -20.50
N ASN A 589 -12.69 16.16 -20.77
CA ASN A 589 -11.27 16.11 -21.15
C ASN A 589 -10.32 16.49 -20.00
N TYR A 590 -10.84 16.77 -18.82
CA TYR A 590 -10.08 17.24 -17.67
C TYR A 590 -9.69 16.09 -16.73
N LEU A 591 -8.82 16.39 -15.77
CA LEU A 591 -8.26 15.44 -14.83
C LEU A 591 -9.37 14.74 -14.03
N GLY A 592 -9.42 13.41 -14.12
CA GLY A 592 -10.39 12.56 -13.44
C GLY A 592 -11.81 12.60 -14.01
N GLU A 593 -11.98 13.18 -15.19
CA GLU A 593 -13.18 13.00 -16.02
C GLU A 593 -13.07 11.74 -16.87
N LEU A 594 -14.21 11.28 -17.38
CA LEU A 594 -14.28 10.09 -18.22
C LEU A 594 -14.13 10.45 -19.70
N THR A 595 -13.31 9.70 -20.40
CA THR A 595 -13.14 9.79 -21.86
C THR A 595 -13.55 8.48 -22.51
N SER A 596 -14.06 8.54 -23.74
CA SER A 596 -14.30 7.33 -24.54
C SER A 596 -12.96 6.71 -24.96
N GLU A 597 -12.79 5.41 -24.69
CA GLU A 597 -11.71 4.59 -25.25
C GLU A 597 -11.99 4.14 -26.68
N ILE A 598 -13.25 4.27 -27.13
CA ILE A 598 -13.64 3.97 -28.52
C ILE A 598 -13.56 5.26 -29.34
N SER A 599 -12.82 5.21 -30.43
CA SER A 599 -12.70 6.35 -31.35
C SER A 599 -14.02 6.62 -32.07
N PRO A 600 -14.29 7.88 -32.50
CA PRO A 600 -15.48 8.18 -33.30
C PRO A 600 -15.59 7.34 -34.58
N GLU A 601 -14.46 6.98 -35.17
CA GLU A 601 -14.35 6.16 -36.39
C GLU A 601 -14.76 4.69 -36.16
N GLU A 602 -14.50 4.15 -34.97
CA GLU A 602 -14.94 2.81 -34.55
C GLU A 602 -16.42 2.80 -34.11
N GLY A 603 -16.99 3.97 -33.82
CA GLY A 603 -18.37 4.14 -33.40
C GLY A 603 -18.59 3.63 -31.96
N HIS A 604 -19.04 2.38 -31.83
CA HIS A 604 -19.33 1.75 -30.54
C HIS A 604 -19.03 0.24 -30.60
N ILE A 605 -18.97 -0.38 -29.43
CA ILE A 605 -18.84 -1.84 -29.34
C ILE A 605 -20.21 -2.46 -29.64
N VAL A 606 -20.22 -3.43 -30.55
CA VAL A 606 -21.41 -4.20 -30.95
C VAL A 606 -21.46 -5.59 -30.31
N GLU A 607 -20.29 -6.11 -29.93
CA GLU A 607 -20.20 -7.43 -29.30
C GLU A 607 -19.04 -7.47 -28.31
N PHE A 608 -19.29 -8.00 -27.12
CA PHE A 608 -18.35 -8.05 -26.00
C PHE A 608 -18.31 -9.46 -25.39
N VAL A 609 -17.11 -9.94 -25.10
CA VAL A 609 -16.86 -11.18 -24.35
C VAL A 609 -15.85 -10.95 -23.22
N CYS A 610 -16.11 -11.55 -22.07
CA CYS A 610 -15.20 -11.53 -20.92
C CYS A 610 -14.94 -12.96 -20.45
N GLY A 611 -13.69 -13.40 -20.52
CA GLY A 611 -13.22 -14.65 -19.91
C GLY A 611 -12.76 -14.46 -18.46
N GLY A 612 -12.79 -13.22 -17.95
CA GLY A 612 -12.58 -12.86 -16.56
C GLY A 612 -11.73 -11.60 -16.35
N PRO A 613 -11.27 -11.35 -15.11
CA PRO A 613 -10.48 -10.16 -14.79
C PRO A 613 -9.24 -10.06 -15.71
N LYS A 614 -9.13 -8.96 -16.47
CA LYS A 614 -8.05 -8.71 -17.45
C LYS A 614 -7.97 -9.75 -18.58
N ASN A 615 -9.12 -10.35 -18.92
CA ASN A 615 -9.30 -11.30 -20.01
C ASN A 615 -10.64 -11.00 -20.71
N TYR A 616 -10.59 -10.20 -21.78
CA TYR A 616 -11.78 -9.76 -22.52
C TYR A 616 -11.46 -9.49 -23.98
N ALA A 617 -12.48 -9.53 -24.83
CA ALA A 617 -12.39 -9.11 -26.22
C ALA A 617 -13.69 -8.42 -26.64
N TYR A 618 -13.61 -7.55 -27.64
CA TYR A 618 -14.77 -6.85 -28.19
C TYR A 618 -14.61 -6.57 -29.68
N ARG A 619 -15.75 -6.41 -30.34
CA ARG A 619 -15.87 -5.97 -31.73
C ARG A 619 -16.58 -4.63 -31.78
N THR A 620 -16.04 -3.72 -32.56
CA THR A 620 -16.69 -2.47 -32.97
C THR A 620 -17.26 -2.65 -34.37
N LEU A 621 -17.72 -1.57 -35.00
CA LEU A 621 -18.18 -1.61 -36.39
C LEU A 621 -17.03 -1.85 -37.38
N THR A 622 -15.79 -1.55 -37.00
CA THR A 622 -14.63 -1.53 -37.91
C THR A 622 -13.41 -2.30 -37.38
N SER A 623 -13.39 -2.65 -36.10
CA SER A 623 -12.22 -3.25 -35.43
C SER A 623 -12.57 -4.38 -34.47
N GLU A 624 -11.58 -5.23 -34.19
CA GLU A 624 -11.65 -6.26 -33.14
C GLU A 624 -10.45 -6.07 -32.19
N THR A 625 -10.71 -6.12 -30.88
CA THR A 625 -9.67 -6.02 -29.85
C THR A 625 -9.76 -7.21 -28.89
N CYS A 626 -8.61 -7.82 -28.58
CA CYS A 626 -8.49 -8.92 -27.62
C CYS A 626 -7.41 -8.59 -26.58
N LYS A 627 -7.74 -8.67 -25.29
CA LYS A 627 -6.81 -8.43 -24.17
C LYS A 627 -6.80 -9.61 -23.21
N VAL A 628 -5.66 -10.29 -23.10
CA VAL A 628 -5.47 -11.45 -22.23
C VAL A 628 -4.21 -11.32 -21.38
N LYS A 629 -4.38 -11.09 -20.07
CA LYS A 629 -3.25 -10.95 -19.15
C LYS A 629 -2.41 -12.22 -19.06
N GLY A 630 -1.08 -12.06 -19.13
CA GLY A 630 -0.10 -13.14 -18.96
C GLY A 630 0.30 -13.84 -20.25
N PHE A 631 -0.38 -13.50 -21.35
CA PHE A 631 -0.12 -14.01 -22.69
C PHE A 631 0.34 -12.85 -23.59
N THR A 632 1.34 -13.14 -24.43
CA THR A 632 1.77 -12.21 -25.47
C THR A 632 1.00 -12.54 -26.73
N LEU A 633 0.06 -11.68 -27.12
CA LEU A 633 -0.72 -11.83 -28.35
C LEU A 633 0.07 -11.31 -29.54
N ASN A 634 1.12 -12.05 -29.93
CA ASN A 634 1.73 -11.90 -31.25
C ASN A 634 0.79 -12.49 -32.33
N PHE A 635 1.12 -12.31 -33.61
CA PHE A 635 0.29 -12.77 -34.72
C PHE A 635 -0.14 -14.26 -34.62
N VAL A 636 0.79 -15.14 -34.27
CA VAL A 636 0.51 -16.59 -34.13
C VAL A 636 -0.47 -16.84 -32.98
N ASN A 637 -0.23 -16.22 -31.82
CA ASN A 637 -1.05 -16.40 -30.64
C ASN A 637 -2.43 -15.74 -30.77
N SER A 638 -2.55 -14.62 -31.48
CA SER A 638 -3.83 -13.96 -31.76
C SER A 638 -4.72 -14.80 -32.68
N ASN A 639 -4.14 -15.65 -33.53
CA ASN A 639 -4.93 -16.61 -34.33
C ASN A 639 -5.53 -17.74 -33.46
N ILE A 640 -4.91 -18.04 -32.31
CA ILE A 640 -5.35 -19.09 -31.39
C ILE A 640 -6.35 -18.53 -30.36
N VAL A 641 -6.01 -17.38 -29.76
CA VAL A 641 -6.82 -16.68 -28.75
C VAL A 641 -7.24 -15.31 -29.29
N ASN A 642 -8.42 -15.29 -29.89
CA ASN A 642 -9.13 -14.12 -30.42
C ASN A 642 -10.55 -14.06 -29.86
N PHE A 643 -11.33 -13.10 -30.34
CA PHE A 643 -12.72 -12.93 -29.94
C PHE A 643 -13.55 -14.22 -30.08
N ASP A 644 -13.53 -14.87 -31.25
CA ASP A 644 -14.33 -16.06 -31.51
C ASP A 644 -13.91 -17.25 -30.65
N ALA A 645 -12.60 -17.40 -30.39
CA ALA A 645 -12.09 -18.40 -29.47
C ALA A 645 -12.66 -18.21 -28.06
N ILE A 646 -12.60 -16.99 -27.52
CA ILE A 646 -13.11 -16.68 -26.18
C ILE A 646 -14.62 -16.87 -26.14
N LYS A 647 -15.35 -16.36 -27.14
CA LYS A 647 -16.81 -16.53 -27.27
C LYS A 647 -17.21 -18.00 -27.26
N SER A 648 -16.55 -18.82 -28.08
CA SER A 648 -16.81 -20.25 -28.18
C SER A 648 -16.57 -20.96 -26.85
N MET A 649 -15.49 -20.62 -26.15
CA MET A 649 -15.21 -21.18 -24.82
C MET A 649 -16.26 -20.74 -23.77
N ILE A 650 -16.79 -19.52 -23.85
CA ILE A 650 -17.84 -19.06 -22.92
C ILE A 650 -19.19 -19.73 -23.18
N ALA A 651 -19.56 -19.86 -24.46
CA ALA A 651 -20.88 -20.27 -24.90
C ALA A 651 -21.03 -21.80 -25.09
N ARG A 652 -19.95 -22.51 -25.43
CA ARG A 652 -20.01 -23.95 -25.77
C ARG A 652 -19.32 -24.82 -24.74
N ASP A 653 -18.05 -24.55 -24.44
CA ASP A 653 -17.26 -25.37 -23.52
C ASP A 653 -16.28 -24.51 -22.70
N ARG A 654 -16.67 -24.23 -21.45
CA ARG A 654 -15.87 -23.44 -20.51
C ARG A 654 -14.69 -24.23 -19.93
N SER A 655 -14.68 -25.55 -20.07
CA SER A 655 -13.59 -26.41 -19.64
C SER A 655 -12.48 -26.52 -20.69
N ALA A 656 -12.78 -26.11 -21.93
CA ALA A 656 -11.81 -26.04 -23.01
C ALA A 656 -10.60 -25.21 -22.60
N CYS A 657 -9.44 -25.62 -23.10
CA CYS A 657 -8.21 -24.88 -22.94
C CYS A 657 -7.43 -24.88 -24.25
N LYS A 658 -6.67 -23.81 -24.49
CA LYS A 658 -5.81 -23.65 -25.66
C LYS A 658 -4.35 -23.61 -25.23
N ILE A 659 -3.46 -24.18 -26.02
CA ILE A 659 -2.01 -24.12 -25.77
C ILE A 659 -1.42 -23.06 -26.68
N LEU A 660 -0.68 -22.14 -26.09
CA LEU A 660 0.06 -21.10 -26.80
C LEU A 660 1.54 -21.37 -26.65
N THR A 661 2.25 -21.45 -27.76
CA THR A 661 3.68 -21.70 -27.80
C THR A 661 4.41 -20.41 -28.08
N ASN A 662 5.28 -20.01 -27.16
CA ASN A 662 6.25 -18.96 -27.40
C ASN A 662 7.61 -19.61 -27.71
N PRO A 663 8.07 -19.59 -28.97
CA PRO A 663 9.27 -20.32 -29.39
C PRO A 663 10.55 -19.77 -28.75
N SER A 664 10.57 -18.49 -28.40
CA SER A 664 11.79 -17.78 -27.96
C SER A 664 11.52 -16.96 -26.70
N LYS A 665 10.99 -17.59 -25.65
CA LYS A 665 10.83 -16.92 -24.36
C LYS A 665 12.19 -16.70 -23.73
N ILE A 666 12.55 -15.43 -23.53
CA ILE A 666 13.72 -15.05 -22.73
C ILE A 666 13.44 -15.37 -21.26
N ILE A 667 14.32 -16.15 -20.64
CA ILE A 667 14.23 -16.54 -19.24
C ILE A 667 15.57 -16.24 -18.55
N ARG A 668 15.46 -15.70 -17.34
CA ARG A 668 16.58 -15.54 -16.43
C ARG A 668 16.60 -16.73 -15.48
N LEU A 669 17.66 -17.52 -15.54
CA LEU A 669 17.96 -18.53 -14.53
C LEU A 669 18.68 -17.84 -13.37
N ALA A 670 17.89 -17.40 -12.39
CA ALA A 670 18.36 -16.59 -11.26
C ALA A 670 19.53 -17.26 -10.52
N THR A 671 19.51 -18.58 -10.37
CA THR A 671 20.53 -19.35 -9.63
C THR A 671 21.92 -19.29 -10.25
N HIS A 672 22.02 -19.03 -11.57
CA HIS A 672 23.31 -18.95 -12.28
C HIS A 672 23.53 -17.57 -12.91
N SER A 673 22.61 -16.62 -12.68
CA SER A 673 22.57 -15.32 -13.37
C SER A 673 22.69 -15.42 -14.90
N LYS A 674 22.23 -16.53 -15.50
CA LYS A 674 22.26 -16.76 -16.95
C LYS A 674 20.95 -16.34 -17.59
N ILE A 675 21.04 -15.77 -18.78
CA ILE A 675 19.90 -15.45 -19.66
C ILE A 675 19.98 -16.38 -20.86
N TYR A 676 18.90 -17.08 -21.16
CA TYR A 676 18.79 -17.88 -22.38
C TYR A 676 17.35 -17.87 -22.91
N SER A 677 17.20 -18.22 -24.19
CA SER A 677 15.91 -18.45 -24.83
C SER A 677 15.50 -19.91 -24.66
N ARG A 678 14.22 -20.14 -24.36
CA ARG A 678 13.60 -21.46 -24.49
C ARG A 678 12.21 -21.36 -25.07
N GLU A 679 11.73 -22.48 -25.60
CA GLU A 679 10.31 -22.62 -25.89
C GLU A 679 9.49 -22.64 -24.58
N GLU A 680 8.41 -21.86 -24.54
CA GLU A 680 7.45 -21.82 -23.43
C GLU A 680 6.05 -22.16 -23.94
N ASN A 681 5.47 -23.24 -23.42
CA ASN A 681 4.08 -23.59 -23.66
C ASN A 681 3.21 -23.09 -22.50
N LYS A 682 2.22 -22.25 -22.81
CA LYS A 682 1.24 -21.73 -21.84
C LYS A 682 -0.15 -22.24 -22.16
N LYS A 683 -0.80 -22.83 -21.17
CA LYS A 683 -2.20 -23.25 -21.25
C LYS A 683 -3.13 -22.10 -20.88
N TYR A 684 -3.91 -21.63 -21.84
CA TYR A 684 -4.99 -20.67 -21.65
C TYR A 684 -6.30 -21.42 -21.35
N CYS A 685 -6.96 -21.08 -20.25
CA CYS A 685 -8.29 -21.55 -19.89
C CYS A 685 -9.11 -20.37 -19.36
N ILE A 686 -10.43 -20.40 -19.54
CA ILE A 686 -11.32 -19.44 -18.89
C ILE A 686 -11.35 -19.74 -17.40
N THR A 687 -11.00 -18.75 -16.58
CA THR A 687 -11.01 -18.88 -15.11
C THR A 687 -11.76 -17.71 -14.52
N TYR A 688 -13.00 -17.95 -14.12
CA TYR A 688 -13.86 -16.95 -13.51
C TYR A 688 -14.45 -17.44 -12.19
N ASN A 689 -13.92 -16.96 -11.07
CA ASN A 689 -14.43 -17.33 -9.75
C ASN A 689 -14.39 -16.19 -8.72
N LYS A 690 -14.40 -14.93 -9.19
CA LYS A 690 -14.53 -13.75 -8.31
C LYS A 690 -15.98 -13.40 -7.97
N ARG A 691 -16.94 -13.91 -8.75
CA ARG A 691 -18.39 -13.79 -8.61
C ARG A 691 -19.01 -15.12 -9.05
N VAL A 692 -20.28 -15.32 -8.74
CA VAL A 692 -21.09 -16.45 -9.22
C VAL A 692 -21.56 -16.14 -10.64
N LEU A 693 -21.30 -17.04 -11.58
CA LEU A 693 -21.74 -16.93 -12.97
C LEU A 693 -23.11 -17.60 -13.14
N LEU A 694 -24.03 -16.90 -13.77
CA LEU A 694 -25.38 -17.33 -14.09
C LEU A 694 -25.48 -17.87 -15.52
N ASP A 695 -26.58 -18.55 -15.83
CA ASP A 695 -26.81 -19.18 -17.14
C ASP A 695 -26.97 -18.15 -18.27
N ASN A 696 -27.50 -16.97 -17.94
CA ASN A 696 -27.67 -15.84 -18.87
C ASN A 696 -26.38 -15.01 -19.09
N TYR A 697 -25.22 -15.55 -18.70
CA TYR A 697 -23.90 -14.90 -18.75
C TYR A 697 -23.69 -13.75 -17.76
N ASP A 698 -24.69 -13.37 -16.95
CA ASP A 698 -24.49 -12.41 -15.87
C ASP A 698 -23.71 -13.01 -14.71
N THR A 699 -23.18 -12.14 -13.87
CA THR A 699 -22.50 -12.56 -12.66
C THR A 699 -22.98 -11.76 -11.46
N ILE A 700 -23.13 -12.42 -10.32
CA ILE A 700 -23.57 -11.83 -9.06
C ILE A 700 -22.51 -12.04 -7.97
N PRO A 701 -22.35 -11.11 -7.01
CA PRO A 701 -21.39 -11.29 -5.93
C PRO A 701 -21.73 -12.52 -5.09
N TYR A 702 -20.73 -13.17 -4.50
CA TYR A 702 -20.97 -14.23 -3.54
C TYR A 702 -21.79 -13.71 -2.36
N GLY A 703 -22.90 -14.37 -2.06
CA GLY A 703 -23.81 -13.93 -0.99
C GLY A 703 -24.96 -13.02 -1.44
N TYR A 704 -25.12 -12.78 -2.74
CA TYR A 704 -26.29 -12.10 -3.33
C TYR A 704 -27.57 -12.86 -2.94
#